data_AF-A0A9W8YPA5-F1
#
_entry.id   AF-A0A9W8YPA5-F1
#
_cell.length_a   1.000
_cell.length_b   1.000
_cell.length_c   1.000
_cell.angle_alpha   90.00
_cell.angle_beta   90.00
_cell.angle_gamma   90.00
#
_symmetry.space_group_name_H-M   'P 1'
#
loop_
_entity.id
_entity.type
_entity.pdbx_description
1 polymer ?
#
loop_
_entity_poly.entity_id
_entity_poly.type
_entity_poly.pdbx_seq_one_letter_code
_entity_poly.pdbx_strand_id
1 'polypeptide(L)'
;MRTNTFIHSCLVLATTYTVYGLTIPVGHNTTQPAIANGPHSGPDCANVTIPTNSTNVDVNFKAAKAKPKPKTTPKTTPKKTTTSKTTTTSKTTSVAKPTTTSKTTSKTTSLAKTTAKTTSTTSSKPVSTSSAATDRGLRSTSTKASKSLALPTSLLSSVASVATSLLGGGGVGGSVPSATSTASGAVETLNPFIPVTELAVNATTPADGTLDGPDNLRLRLIVPAPPTDDMPALVNATVVLNGREWYITELFKTPENAATFPNYTAISYRWYDGRLPNPFFDGFLMSNLTLPSLASAMRNSDQEAFWIDCFSIPATNPLKGAILDLLSNIFSAAHEVIVPLGLKDRDTMAILANGTDLATLPETTLQSVMSDLNQEEWVNSIWTYKESLSAKTYTFTDRDFTSYNETSSVTEPSAKETKFFNKVSSVSQAYMTTMGLNDFDMRLEMRNVDALVELGLDRTLNAAYERSVFTSMASLDRRFVESEGNFFWGLYGAITEDLIPADKPHATLAEKYDRFFDACEAKNDYSFIYTSTTRRNTTGRTFYPKSANLDSILNWPTSPAYQTANVTADGSIKLDGIVSLPKKDTLGTVGQNFIEEWFSTNVPNITANGTDASVAAKVFQIIQKMDFKGSDQYILTNDGIFFPQQEVPTTNATVLVTSQLGWSFGAPGLAQFTLDNGTNYIPGAFVGSVVKSKAKSIVMA
;
A
#
# COMPACT_ATOMS: atom_id res chain seq x y z
N MET A 1 -22.69 -8.71 46.86
CA MET A 1 -22.74 -7.30 47.30
C MET A 1 -21.47 -6.62 46.84
N ARG A 2 -21.62 -5.54 46.07
CA ARG A 2 -20.58 -4.72 45.44
C ARG A 2 -20.03 -3.69 46.44
N THR A 3 -18.73 -3.36 46.30
CA THR A 3 -17.94 -2.15 46.68
C THR A 3 -16.52 -2.64 47.01
N ASN A 4 -15.37 -2.09 46.62
CA ASN A 4 -14.87 -0.79 46.13
C ASN A 4 -13.67 -1.12 45.18
N THR A 5 -13.06 -0.25 44.36
CA THR A 5 -12.56 1.10 44.63
C THR A 5 -12.19 1.77 43.31
N PHE A 6 -12.65 3.01 43.11
CA PHE A 6 -12.23 3.92 42.04
C PHE A 6 -10.84 4.49 42.36
N ILE A 7 -9.91 4.45 41.40
CA ILE A 7 -8.68 5.25 41.43
C ILE A 7 -8.77 6.29 40.32
N HIS A 8 -8.88 7.57 40.71
CA HIS A 8 -8.55 8.71 39.87
C HIS A 8 -7.03 8.84 39.83
N SER A 9 -6.43 8.87 38.64
CA SER A 9 -5.08 9.34 38.43
C SER A 9 -5.03 10.05 37.09
N CYS A 10 -4.59 11.31 37.12
CA CYS A 10 -4.34 12.15 35.95
C CYS A 10 -3.32 11.44 35.04
N LEU A 11 -3.81 10.84 33.96
CA LEU A 11 -3.00 10.25 32.91
C LEU A 11 -2.98 11.25 31.75
N VAL A 12 -1.78 11.67 31.36
CA VAL A 12 -1.57 12.27 30.03
C VAL A 12 -2.05 11.25 29.02
N LEU A 13 -3.11 11.56 28.28
CA LEU A 13 -3.72 10.68 27.28
C LEU A 13 -2.72 10.45 26.14
N ALA A 14 -1.94 9.38 26.22
CA ALA A 14 -1.42 8.74 25.04
C ALA A 14 -2.60 8.01 24.38
N THR A 15 -3.15 8.57 23.30
CA THR A 15 -4.19 7.92 22.53
C THR A 15 -3.59 6.64 21.95
N THR A 16 -4.03 5.47 22.40
CA THR A 16 -3.68 4.21 21.73
C THR A 16 -4.80 3.87 20.77
N TYR A 17 -4.48 3.71 19.49
CA TYR A 17 -5.43 3.19 18.51
C TYR A 17 -5.31 1.67 18.48
N THR A 18 -6.45 0.98 18.57
CA THR A 18 -6.51 -0.45 18.25
C THR A 18 -7.23 -0.59 16.94
N VAL A 19 -6.52 -1.00 15.90
CA VAL A 19 -7.11 -1.32 14.59
C VAL A 19 -6.80 -2.81 14.34
N TYR A 20 -7.82 -3.63 14.08
CA TYR A 20 -7.66 -5.09 13.89
C TYR A 20 -6.99 -5.84 15.07
N GLY A 21 -7.17 -5.34 16.29
CA GLY A 21 -6.51 -5.89 17.49
C GLY A 21 -5.02 -5.52 17.64
N LEU A 22 -4.46 -4.70 16.74
CA LEU A 22 -3.13 -4.13 16.88
C LEU A 22 -3.21 -2.83 17.69
N THR A 23 -2.80 -2.86 18.96
CA THR A 23 -2.68 -1.65 19.77
C THR A 23 -1.41 -0.91 19.43
N ILE A 24 -1.54 0.29 18.88
CA ILE A 24 -0.43 1.14 18.48
C ILE A 24 -0.35 2.34 19.45
N PRO A 25 0.80 2.55 20.11
CA PRO A 25 1.03 3.76 20.88
C PRO A 25 1.21 4.95 19.93
N VAL A 26 0.38 5.98 20.04
CA VAL A 26 0.64 7.26 19.36
C VAL A 26 1.78 7.95 20.08
N GLY A 27 2.99 7.80 19.54
CA GLY A 27 4.07 8.70 19.88
C GLY A 27 3.74 10.08 19.28
N HIS A 28 3.69 11.12 20.10
CA HIS A 28 3.87 12.49 19.60
C HIS A 28 5.30 12.60 19.08
N ASN A 29 5.52 12.19 17.83
CA ASN A 29 6.80 12.36 17.15
C ASN A 29 6.88 13.78 16.62
N THR A 30 7.26 14.74 17.46
CA THR A 30 7.61 16.11 17.03
C THR A 30 9.11 16.27 16.73
N THR A 31 9.83 15.19 16.46
CA THR A 31 11.24 15.26 16.04
C THR A 31 11.48 14.32 14.87
N GLN A 32 11.45 14.88 13.66
CA GLN A 32 12.20 14.32 12.54
C GLN A 32 13.71 14.33 12.88
N PRO A 33 14.49 13.34 12.42
CA PRO A 33 15.94 13.40 12.55
C PRO A 33 16.49 14.50 11.64
N ALA A 34 17.10 15.51 12.24
CA ALA A 34 17.92 16.47 11.52
C ALA A 34 19.13 15.75 10.92
N ILE A 35 19.25 15.79 9.59
CA ILE A 35 20.48 15.41 8.89
C ILE A 35 21.55 16.45 9.28
N ALA A 36 22.52 16.01 10.07
CA ALA A 36 23.63 16.84 10.53
C ALA A 36 24.69 16.98 9.42
N ASN A 37 24.93 18.20 8.96
CA ASN A 37 26.16 18.58 8.28
C ASN A 37 26.82 19.75 9.05
N GLY A 38 28.13 19.63 9.25
CA GLY A 38 28.96 20.44 10.14
C GLY A 38 29.34 21.86 9.64
N PRO A 39 30.44 22.43 10.13
CA PRO A 39 30.41 23.67 10.91
C PRO A 39 30.77 24.92 10.08
N HIS A 40 30.07 26.03 10.35
CA HIS A 40 30.56 27.36 9.97
C HIS A 40 30.35 28.38 11.09
N SER A 41 31.32 29.29 11.13
CA SER A 41 31.74 30.17 12.21
C SER A 41 31.30 31.62 11.98
N GLY A 42 30.42 32.13 12.86
CA GLY A 42 30.17 33.55 13.25
C GLY A 42 29.90 34.62 12.15
N PRO A 43 29.67 35.90 12.52
CA PRO A 43 29.18 36.47 13.79
C PRO A 43 27.95 37.42 13.64
N ASP A 44 27.37 37.77 14.79
CA ASP A 44 26.58 38.97 15.16
C ASP A 44 25.55 39.59 14.19
N CYS A 45 24.28 39.67 14.64
CA CYS A 45 23.59 40.96 14.82
C CYS A 45 22.18 40.84 15.47
N ALA A 46 21.98 41.72 16.46
CA ALA A 46 20.77 42.48 16.78
C ALA A 46 19.57 41.82 17.52
N ASN A 47 19.38 42.34 18.73
CA ASN A 47 18.20 42.29 19.59
C ASN A 47 16.91 42.74 18.87
N VAL A 48 15.81 42.01 19.06
CA VAL A 48 14.44 42.55 18.94
C VAL A 48 13.62 42.12 20.15
N THR A 49 13.14 43.13 20.86
CA THR A 49 12.25 43.05 22.02
C THR A 49 10.79 42.85 21.55
N ILE A 50 10.05 41.95 22.17
CA ILE A 50 8.60 41.80 21.97
C ILE A 50 7.87 42.33 23.23
N PRO A 51 6.88 43.24 23.09
CA PRO A 51 6.12 43.75 24.22
C PRO A 51 5.01 42.77 24.63
N THR A 52 4.91 42.50 25.93
CA THR A 52 3.76 41.87 26.56
C THR A 52 2.67 42.91 26.79
N ASN A 53 1.48 42.70 26.25
CA ASN A 53 0.26 43.36 26.72
C ASN A 53 -0.77 42.34 27.16
N SER A 54 -1.24 42.58 28.37
CA SER A 54 -2.19 41.86 29.19
C SER A 54 -3.64 42.04 28.75
N THR A 55 -4.47 41.02 28.97
CA THR A 55 -5.79 41.20 29.59
C THR A 55 -6.14 39.97 30.43
N ASN A 56 -6.35 40.21 31.72
CA ASN A 56 -6.89 39.28 32.72
C ASN A 56 -8.36 38.97 32.46
N VAL A 57 -8.78 37.74 32.76
CA VAL A 57 -9.98 37.47 33.57
C VAL A 57 -9.67 36.30 34.51
N ASP A 58 -9.72 36.59 35.80
CA ASP A 58 -9.59 35.68 36.95
C ASP A 58 -10.79 34.73 37.08
N VAL A 59 -10.57 33.48 37.50
CA VAL A 59 -11.34 32.86 38.61
C VAL A 59 -10.46 31.91 39.44
N ASN A 60 -10.47 32.16 40.75
CA ASN A 60 -9.80 31.50 41.88
C ASN A 60 -10.14 30.00 42.10
N PHE A 61 -9.22 29.21 42.70
CA PHE A 61 -9.20 28.93 44.15
C PHE A 61 -8.04 28.01 44.62
N LYS A 62 -7.24 28.56 45.56
CA LYS A 62 -6.55 27.99 46.76
C LYS A 62 -5.72 26.69 46.67
N ALA A 63 -4.41 26.87 46.85
CA ALA A 63 -3.49 25.89 47.45
C ALA A 63 -3.05 26.34 48.85
N ALA A 64 -3.12 25.44 49.84
CA ALA A 64 -2.60 25.66 51.19
C ALA A 64 -1.16 25.14 51.31
N LYS A 65 -0.26 26.00 51.81
CA LYS A 65 1.12 25.70 52.20
C LYS A 65 1.16 25.02 53.57
N ALA A 66 2.09 24.09 53.77
CA ALA A 66 2.73 23.88 55.06
C ALA A 66 4.22 23.53 54.90
N LYS A 67 5.01 24.07 55.82
CA LYS A 67 6.48 24.21 55.84
C LYS A 67 7.19 22.99 56.50
N PRO A 68 8.54 22.91 56.42
CA PRO A 68 9.36 21.74 56.72
C PRO A 68 10.14 21.81 58.06
N LYS A 69 10.72 20.67 58.51
CA LYS A 69 11.99 20.42 59.29
C LYS A 69 11.86 19.20 60.23
N PRO A 70 12.94 18.64 60.87
CA PRO A 70 14.20 18.11 60.32
C PRO A 70 14.73 16.81 61.03
N LYS A 71 15.80 16.21 60.44
CA LYS A 71 16.92 15.40 61.01
C LYS A 71 16.70 14.36 62.14
N THR A 72 17.22 13.13 61.94
CA THR A 72 18.32 12.51 62.74
C THR A 72 18.67 11.07 62.27
N THR A 73 19.97 10.77 62.20
CA THR A 73 20.64 9.46 61.99
C THR A 73 21.01 8.82 63.35
N PRO A 74 21.79 7.71 63.49
CA PRO A 74 21.85 6.37 62.84
C PRO A 74 21.96 5.20 63.89
N LYS A 75 22.00 3.91 63.47
CA LYS A 75 22.66 2.81 64.26
C LYS A 75 22.97 1.51 63.45
N THR A 76 24.28 1.28 63.23
CA THR A 76 25.12 0.07 63.50
C THR A 76 24.76 -1.39 63.09
N THR A 77 25.53 -1.92 62.10
CA THR A 77 26.43 -3.14 62.02
C THR A 77 25.96 -4.58 62.37
N PRO A 78 26.75 -5.69 62.14
CA PRO A 78 27.72 -6.07 61.07
C PRO A 78 27.68 -7.57 60.60
N LYS A 79 28.36 -7.93 59.48
CA LYS A 79 29.16 -9.18 59.19
C LYS A 79 29.25 -9.40 57.66
N LYS A 80 30.27 -10.00 57.03
CA LYS A 80 31.61 -10.51 57.38
C LYS A 80 32.39 -10.66 56.05
N THR A 81 33.67 -10.32 56.13
CA THR A 81 34.86 -10.64 55.32
C THR A 81 34.80 -11.79 54.30
N THR A 82 35.35 -11.61 53.10
CA THR A 82 36.58 -12.33 52.65
C THR A 82 37.28 -11.63 51.47
N THR A 83 38.58 -11.87 51.39
CA THR A 83 39.68 -11.13 50.78
C THR A 83 40.03 -11.67 49.39
N SER A 84 40.45 -10.82 48.45
CA SER A 84 41.73 -11.01 47.72
C SER A 84 42.06 -9.82 46.81
N LYS A 85 43.24 -9.26 47.04
CA LYS A 85 43.94 -8.31 46.17
C LYS A 85 44.68 -9.10 45.09
N THR A 86 44.69 -8.61 43.85
CA THR A 86 45.94 -8.52 43.07
C THR A 86 45.86 -7.34 42.10
N THR A 87 47.00 -6.69 41.97
CA THR A 87 47.25 -5.34 41.47
C THR A 87 47.61 -5.34 39.99
N THR A 88 47.24 -4.26 39.29
CA THR A 88 47.94 -3.59 38.16
C THR A 88 48.50 -4.43 37.01
N THR A 89 47.96 -4.25 35.80
CA THR A 89 48.61 -3.50 34.69
C THR A 89 47.72 -3.55 33.46
N SER A 90 47.32 -2.41 32.90
CA SER A 90 46.86 -2.32 31.51
C SER A 90 47.53 -1.12 30.84
N LYS A 91 48.49 -1.48 29.99
CA LYS A 91 49.22 -0.64 29.06
C LYS A 91 48.27 -0.02 28.05
N THR A 92 48.45 1.27 27.84
CA THR A 92 48.18 2.01 26.61
C THR A 92 48.93 1.36 25.45
N THR A 93 48.23 1.04 24.36
CA THR A 93 48.85 0.76 23.06
C THR A 93 48.05 1.43 21.97
N SER A 94 48.63 2.52 21.47
CA SER A 94 48.38 3.14 20.18
C SER A 94 49.01 2.27 19.07
N VAL A 95 48.25 1.91 18.03
CA VAL A 95 48.77 1.42 16.74
C VAL A 95 47.74 1.86 15.69
N ALA A 96 48.00 2.94 14.98
CA ALA A 96 48.67 3.02 13.68
C ALA A 96 47.78 2.59 12.50
N LYS A 97 47.42 3.62 11.74
CA LYS A 97 46.80 3.64 10.42
C LYS A 97 47.77 3.08 9.37
N PRO A 98 47.36 2.19 8.46
CA PRO A 98 48.09 1.97 7.21
C PRO A 98 47.30 2.59 6.05
N THR A 99 47.87 3.65 5.51
CA THR A 99 47.69 4.12 4.13
C THR A 99 48.24 3.05 3.18
N THR A 100 47.42 2.53 2.26
CA THR A 100 47.94 1.90 1.04
C THR A 100 47.08 2.28 -0.16
N THR A 101 47.70 3.09 -1.02
CA THR A 101 47.43 3.28 -2.44
C THR A 101 47.49 1.95 -3.19
N SER A 102 46.49 1.65 -4.02
CA SER A 102 46.56 0.57 -5.00
C SER A 102 45.91 1.03 -6.31
N LYS A 103 46.78 1.22 -7.32
CA LYS A 103 46.45 1.36 -8.74
C LYS A 103 45.79 0.09 -9.24
N THR A 104 44.65 0.21 -9.92
CA THR A 104 44.06 -0.91 -10.67
C THR A 104 44.39 -0.73 -12.15
N THR A 105 45.31 -1.57 -12.63
CA THR A 105 45.60 -1.80 -14.04
C THR A 105 44.55 -2.76 -14.61
N SER A 106 43.84 -2.30 -15.64
CA SER A 106 42.93 -3.09 -16.46
C SER A 106 43.71 -4.13 -17.26
N LYS A 107 43.41 -5.42 -17.06
CA LYS A 107 43.86 -6.52 -17.93
C LYS A 107 42.67 -7.17 -18.61
N THR A 108 42.45 -6.75 -19.85
CA THR A 108 41.57 -7.37 -20.82
C THR A 108 42.13 -8.74 -21.19
N THR A 109 41.34 -9.81 -21.04
CA THR A 109 41.66 -11.10 -21.66
C THR A 109 40.46 -11.54 -22.48
N SER A 110 40.61 -11.41 -23.78
CA SER A 110 39.75 -11.97 -24.82
C SER A 110 39.95 -13.48 -24.89
N LEU A 111 38.87 -14.26 -24.96
CA LEU A 111 38.94 -15.64 -25.41
C LEU A 111 38.03 -15.87 -26.62
N ALA A 112 38.58 -16.67 -27.52
CA ALA A 112 38.25 -16.81 -28.92
C ALA A 112 36.88 -17.45 -29.20
N LYS A 113 36.25 -16.93 -30.27
CA LYS A 113 35.27 -17.65 -31.08
C LYS A 113 35.95 -18.81 -31.79
N THR A 114 35.41 -20.02 -31.61
CA THR A 114 35.69 -21.14 -32.52
C THR A 114 34.40 -21.52 -33.23
N THR A 115 34.34 -21.16 -34.50
CA THR A 115 33.29 -21.53 -35.45
C THR A 115 33.51 -22.98 -35.87
N ALA A 116 32.51 -23.84 -35.69
CA ALA A 116 32.47 -25.14 -36.35
C ALA A 116 31.08 -25.35 -36.97
N LYS A 117 31.14 -25.69 -38.26
CA LYS A 117 30.10 -25.75 -39.27
C LYS A 117 29.88 -27.23 -39.57
N THR A 118 28.65 -27.76 -39.43
CA THR A 118 28.25 -28.96 -40.19
C THR A 118 26.74 -29.16 -40.24
N THR A 119 26.22 -28.98 -41.45
CA THR A 119 25.29 -29.86 -42.22
C THR A 119 23.95 -30.31 -41.64
N SER A 120 22.93 -29.82 -42.34
CA SER A 120 21.62 -30.41 -42.60
C SER A 120 21.65 -31.85 -43.11
N THR A 121 20.72 -32.68 -42.64
CA THR A 121 20.08 -33.73 -43.46
C THR A 121 18.62 -33.92 -43.02
N THR A 122 17.79 -34.09 -44.04
CA THR A 122 16.33 -34.14 -44.11
C THR A 122 15.76 -35.54 -43.85
N SER A 123 14.43 -35.56 -43.60
CA SER A 123 13.45 -36.60 -43.97
C SER A 123 13.35 -37.89 -43.13
N SER A 124 12.20 -38.11 -42.49
CA SER A 124 11.18 -39.08 -43.00
C SER A 124 9.92 -39.16 -42.13
N LYS A 125 8.88 -39.73 -42.76
CA LYS A 125 7.41 -39.69 -42.54
C LYS A 125 6.86 -40.47 -41.33
N PRO A 126 5.54 -40.30 -41.03
CA PRO A 126 4.83 -40.94 -39.92
C PRO A 126 4.21 -42.30 -40.30
N VAL A 127 3.96 -43.14 -39.29
CA VAL A 127 3.18 -44.39 -39.42
C VAL A 127 2.11 -44.44 -38.33
N SER A 128 0.89 -44.69 -38.78
CA SER A 128 -0.34 -44.97 -38.04
C SER A 128 -0.63 -46.47 -37.98
N THR A 129 -1.17 -46.98 -36.87
CA THR A 129 -2.05 -48.19 -36.75
C THR A 129 -2.61 -48.20 -35.31
N SER A 130 -3.90 -47.95 -35.04
CA SER A 130 -5.09 -48.82 -35.14
C SER A 130 -5.19 -49.97 -34.11
N SER A 131 -6.15 -49.81 -33.19
CA SER A 131 -7.10 -50.77 -32.59
C SER A 131 -6.68 -52.18 -32.14
N ALA A 132 -7.05 -52.53 -30.91
CA ALA A 132 -7.88 -53.71 -30.61
C ALA A 132 -8.46 -53.65 -29.19
N ALA A 133 -9.74 -53.95 -29.09
CA ALA A 133 -10.52 -54.08 -27.87
C ALA A 133 -10.24 -55.40 -27.13
N THR A 134 -10.46 -55.43 -25.81
CA THR A 134 -11.00 -56.62 -25.15
C THR A 134 -11.81 -56.26 -23.92
N ASP A 135 -12.90 -57.01 -23.79
CA ASP A 135 -14.07 -56.89 -22.94
C ASP A 135 -13.93 -57.74 -21.65
N ARG A 136 -14.93 -57.62 -20.76
CA ARG A 136 -15.18 -58.24 -19.42
C ARG A 136 -14.86 -57.31 -18.24
N GLY A 137 -15.78 -56.89 -17.36
CA GLY A 137 -17.15 -57.34 -17.05
C GLY A 137 -17.21 -57.90 -15.62
N LEU A 138 -17.91 -57.21 -14.70
CA LEU A 138 -18.58 -57.65 -13.44
C LEU A 138 -18.75 -56.41 -12.51
N ARG A 139 -19.91 -55.75 -12.38
CA ARG A 139 -21.17 -56.07 -11.67
C ARG A 139 -21.09 -55.97 -10.12
N SER A 140 -21.64 -54.89 -9.55
CA SER A 140 -22.58 -54.85 -8.39
C SER A 140 -22.79 -53.37 -7.97
N THR A 141 -23.95 -52.76 -8.26
CA THR A 141 -25.15 -52.59 -7.41
C THR A 141 -24.92 -51.93 -6.05
N SER A 142 -25.37 -50.68 -5.92
CA SER A 142 -26.01 -50.20 -4.68
C SER A 142 -26.76 -48.88 -4.92
N THR A 143 -28.07 -48.98 -4.77
CA THR A 143 -29.10 -47.94 -4.68
C THR A 143 -29.00 -47.11 -3.39
N LYS A 144 -29.24 -45.79 -3.43
CA LYS A 144 -30.38 -45.09 -2.77
C LYS A 144 -30.14 -43.59 -2.53
N ALA A 145 -31.23 -42.86 -2.79
CA ALA A 145 -31.75 -41.70 -2.05
C ALA A 145 -31.03 -40.34 -2.18
N SER A 146 -31.36 -39.62 -3.25
CA SER A 146 -31.33 -38.17 -3.28
C SER A 146 -32.47 -37.62 -2.41
N LYS A 147 -32.15 -37.28 -1.15
CA LYS A 147 -33.00 -36.38 -0.34
C LYS A 147 -32.55 -34.95 -0.57
N SER A 148 -33.35 -34.22 -1.34
CA SER A 148 -33.41 -32.77 -1.36
C SER A 148 -33.65 -32.25 0.07
N LEU A 149 -32.67 -31.58 0.67
CA LEU A 149 -32.87 -30.78 1.87
C LEU A 149 -33.04 -29.33 1.44
N ALA A 150 -34.24 -28.81 1.72
CA ALA A 150 -34.62 -27.43 1.53
C ALA A 150 -33.81 -26.51 2.46
N LEU A 151 -33.30 -25.42 1.90
CA LEU A 151 -32.87 -24.23 2.64
C LEU A 151 -34.11 -23.38 2.95
N PRO A 152 -34.24 -22.82 4.18
CA PRO A 152 -35.37 -21.96 4.51
C PRO A 152 -35.22 -20.58 3.86
N THR A 153 -36.13 -20.27 2.95
CA THR A 153 -36.45 -18.91 2.50
C THR A 153 -37.22 -18.18 3.61
N SER A 154 -36.57 -17.25 4.29
CA SER A 154 -37.25 -16.21 5.08
C SER A 154 -36.40 -14.95 5.16
N LEU A 155 -36.57 -14.04 4.20
CA LEU A 155 -36.43 -12.57 4.31
C LEU A 155 -36.39 -11.96 2.89
N LEU A 156 -37.53 -11.96 2.21
CA LEU A 156 -37.79 -11.11 1.05
C LEU A 156 -39.30 -10.88 1.00
N SER A 157 -39.78 -9.91 1.79
CA SER A 157 -41.13 -9.40 1.69
C SER A 157 -41.19 -7.97 2.20
N SER A 158 -40.89 -7.00 1.32
CA SER A 158 -41.48 -5.65 1.37
C SER A 158 -40.82 -4.66 0.40
N VAL A 159 -41.03 -4.80 -0.92
CA VAL A 159 -41.11 -3.63 -1.83
C VAL A 159 -42.00 -3.99 -3.03
N ALA A 160 -43.32 -3.83 -2.87
CA ALA A 160 -44.25 -3.64 -4.00
C ALA A 160 -45.64 -3.26 -3.45
N SER A 161 -45.87 -1.96 -3.25
CA SER A 161 -47.19 -1.31 -3.33
C SER A 161 -47.07 0.10 -2.76
N VAL A 162 -46.98 1.12 -3.61
CA VAL A 162 -47.93 2.24 -3.66
C VAL A 162 -47.75 2.93 -5.01
N ALA A 163 -48.72 2.74 -5.90
CA ALA A 163 -48.99 3.66 -6.99
C ALA A 163 -50.50 3.65 -7.26
N THR A 164 -51.26 4.51 -6.57
CA THR A 164 -52.46 5.16 -7.15
C THR A 164 -52.87 6.39 -6.31
N SER A 165 -52.65 7.58 -6.85
CA SER A 165 -53.68 8.63 -7.04
C SER A 165 -53.02 10.00 -7.22
N LEU A 166 -53.08 10.53 -8.44
CA LEU A 166 -53.69 11.83 -8.71
C LEU A 166 -53.80 12.01 -10.24
N LEU A 167 -55.05 12.03 -10.68
CA LEU A 167 -55.50 12.33 -12.03
C LEU A 167 -55.52 13.84 -12.26
N GLY A 168 -55.18 14.24 -13.48
CA GLY A 168 -55.48 15.53 -14.12
C GLY A 168 -54.22 16.14 -14.74
N GLY A 169 -54.09 16.36 -16.05
CA GLY A 169 -54.96 16.20 -17.21
C GLY A 169 -54.26 16.84 -18.43
N GLY A 170 -54.63 16.40 -19.65
CA GLY A 170 -54.21 16.96 -20.96
C GLY A 170 -52.92 16.33 -21.51
N GLY A 171 -52.93 15.48 -22.54
CA GLY A 171 -53.31 15.76 -23.94
C GLY A 171 -52.15 16.54 -24.59
N VAL A 172 -51.38 16.07 -25.58
CA VAL A 172 -51.69 15.56 -26.94
C VAL A 172 -50.38 14.94 -27.45
N GLY A 173 -50.29 13.66 -27.86
CA GLY A 173 -50.49 13.19 -29.24
C GLY A 173 -49.16 13.12 -30.05
N GLY A 174 -48.72 11.92 -30.46
CA GLY A 174 -47.59 11.80 -31.40
C GLY A 174 -46.90 10.43 -31.50
N SER A 175 -47.57 9.49 -32.19
CA SER A 175 -47.03 8.41 -33.06
C SER A 175 -45.65 7.77 -32.81
N VAL A 176 -45.72 6.46 -32.54
CA VAL A 176 -44.71 5.40 -32.73
C VAL A 176 -44.44 5.16 -34.23
N PRO A 177 -43.25 4.66 -34.62
CA PRO A 177 -43.26 3.37 -35.32
C PRO A 177 -42.30 2.33 -34.72
N SER A 178 -42.80 1.11 -34.74
CA SER A 178 -42.14 -0.17 -34.45
C SER A 178 -41.12 -0.51 -35.54
N ALA A 179 -39.98 -1.10 -35.15
CA ALA A 179 -39.27 -2.05 -36.00
C ALA A 179 -38.51 -3.09 -35.16
N THR A 180 -38.67 -4.33 -35.60
CA THR A 180 -38.26 -5.63 -35.07
C THR A 180 -36.82 -6.04 -35.40
N SER A 181 -36.23 -6.85 -34.50
CA SER A 181 -35.22 -7.91 -34.71
C SER A 181 -33.86 -7.50 -35.29
N THR A 182 -32.71 -7.89 -34.73
CA THR A 182 -32.23 -9.28 -34.71
C THR A 182 -30.97 -9.36 -33.86
N ALA A 183 -30.83 -10.46 -33.11
CA ALA A 183 -29.58 -10.85 -32.48
C ALA A 183 -28.61 -11.39 -33.55
N SER A 184 -27.40 -10.86 -33.60
CA SER A 184 -26.24 -11.50 -34.21
C SER A 184 -25.01 -11.07 -33.41
N GLY A 185 -24.28 -12.05 -32.87
CA GLY A 185 -23.06 -11.82 -32.13
C GLY A 185 -22.00 -11.12 -32.98
N ALA A 186 -21.43 -10.07 -32.41
CA ALA A 186 -20.16 -9.51 -32.82
C ALA A 186 -19.36 -9.26 -31.54
N VAL A 187 -18.18 -9.86 -31.48
CA VAL A 187 -17.16 -9.56 -30.48
C VAL A 187 -16.79 -8.09 -30.65
N GLU A 188 -17.19 -7.27 -29.69
CA GLU A 188 -16.98 -5.84 -29.69
C GLU A 188 -15.56 -5.56 -29.14
N THR A 189 -14.60 -5.47 -30.05
CA THR A 189 -13.30 -4.86 -29.77
C THR A 189 -13.48 -3.34 -29.71
N LEU A 190 -13.78 -2.81 -28.53
CA LEU A 190 -13.73 -1.38 -28.23
C LEU A 190 -12.42 -1.06 -27.53
N ASN A 191 -11.40 -0.74 -28.33
CA ASN A 191 -10.30 0.14 -27.91
C ASN A 191 -9.59 0.68 -29.15
N PRO A 192 -9.76 1.95 -29.54
CA PRO A 192 -8.79 2.62 -30.37
C PRO A 192 -7.89 3.45 -29.46
N PHE A 193 -6.96 2.80 -28.76
CA PHE A 193 -5.63 3.41 -28.69
C PHE A 193 -5.16 3.45 -30.14
N ILE A 194 -4.98 4.67 -30.65
CA ILE A 194 -4.53 4.95 -32.01
C ILE A 194 -3.39 3.97 -32.38
N PRO A 195 -3.47 3.23 -33.51
CA PRO A 195 -2.33 2.47 -33.96
C PRO A 195 -1.18 3.47 -34.15
N VAL A 196 -0.07 3.24 -33.46
CA VAL A 196 1.14 4.04 -33.57
C VAL A 196 1.69 3.86 -35.00
N THR A 197 1.16 4.62 -35.95
CA THR A 197 1.92 5.00 -37.14
C THR A 197 2.83 6.12 -36.71
N GLU A 198 4.13 5.88 -36.78
CA GLU A 198 5.22 6.84 -36.57
C GLU A 198 4.95 8.16 -37.30
N LEU A 199 4.32 9.11 -36.61
CA LEU A 199 4.41 10.51 -36.96
C LEU A 199 5.65 11.04 -36.25
N ALA A 200 6.75 11.04 -36.99
CA ALA A 200 7.97 11.75 -36.61
C ALA A 200 7.65 13.24 -36.51
N VAL A 201 7.24 13.67 -35.31
CA VAL A 201 7.19 15.09 -34.96
C VAL A 201 8.59 15.47 -34.50
N ASN A 202 9.21 16.37 -35.26
CA ASN A 202 10.48 17.00 -34.94
C ASN A 202 10.35 17.82 -33.65
N ALA A 203 10.42 17.16 -32.50
CA ALA A 203 10.85 17.77 -31.26
C ALA A 203 12.38 17.71 -31.27
N THR A 204 13.03 18.88 -31.32
CA THR A 204 14.46 19.03 -31.02
C THR A 204 14.72 18.57 -29.59
N THR A 205 14.90 17.27 -29.46
CA THR A 205 15.49 16.60 -28.31
C THR A 205 16.99 16.77 -28.45
N PRO A 206 17.76 17.08 -27.39
CA PRO A 206 19.20 16.88 -27.41
C PRO A 206 19.48 15.45 -27.93
N ALA A 207 20.39 15.34 -28.89
CA ALA A 207 20.61 14.13 -29.67
C ALA A 207 21.12 12.91 -28.87
N ASP A 208 21.37 13.06 -27.57
CA ASP A 208 21.91 11.99 -26.73
C ASP A 208 20.85 11.18 -25.99
N GLY A 209 19.62 11.69 -25.80
CA GLY A 209 18.56 10.97 -25.07
C GLY A 209 18.95 10.53 -23.65
N THR A 210 20.10 10.97 -23.15
CA THR A 210 20.60 10.65 -21.83
C THR A 210 19.98 11.62 -20.86
N LEU A 211 19.23 11.11 -19.88
CA LEU A 211 18.99 11.89 -18.66
C LEU A 211 20.36 12.30 -18.12
N ASP A 212 20.62 13.60 -18.05
CA ASP A 212 21.86 14.18 -17.52
C ASP A 212 22.05 13.70 -16.08
N GLY A 213 22.78 12.60 -15.85
CA GLY A 213 23.06 12.08 -14.51
C GLY A 213 21.84 11.54 -13.71
N PRO A 214 22.07 10.65 -12.72
CA PRO A 214 21.01 10.09 -11.88
C PRO A 214 20.35 11.11 -10.93
N ASP A 215 20.98 12.27 -10.71
CA ASP A 215 20.55 13.25 -9.70
C ASP A 215 19.68 14.39 -10.25
N ASN A 216 19.49 14.47 -11.57
CA ASN A 216 18.75 15.57 -12.19
C ASN A 216 17.26 15.23 -12.33
N LEU A 217 16.41 16.05 -11.70
CA LEU A 217 14.97 15.92 -11.80
C LEU A 217 14.44 16.90 -12.85
N ARG A 218 14.07 16.38 -14.03
CA ARG A 218 13.37 17.14 -15.07
C ARG A 218 11.88 17.21 -14.74
N LEU A 219 11.35 18.41 -14.57
CA LEU A 219 9.97 18.68 -14.18
C LEU A 219 9.32 19.66 -15.14
N ARG A 220 8.08 19.40 -15.51
CA ARG A 220 7.21 20.40 -16.11
C ARG A 220 6.24 20.91 -15.08
N LEU A 221 6.23 22.22 -14.85
CA LEU A 221 5.39 22.86 -13.85
C LEU A 221 4.48 23.89 -14.53
N ILE A 222 3.26 23.99 -14.01
CA ILE A 222 2.32 25.04 -14.37
C ILE A 222 2.59 26.22 -13.46
N VAL A 223 2.89 27.37 -14.05
CA VAL A 223 3.20 28.59 -13.32
C VAL A 223 2.44 29.78 -13.93
N PRO A 224 2.29 30.89 -13.21
CA PRO A 224 1.65 32.10 -13.72
C PRO A 224 2.32 32.60 -14.99
N ALA A 225 1.53 32.94 -16.00
CA ALA A 225 2.07 33.62 -17.18
C ALA A 225 2.73 34.94 -16.76
N PRO A 226 3.97 35.23 -17.21
CA PRO A 226 4.52 36.58 -17.09
C PRO A 226 3.65 37.56 -17.88
N PRO A 227 3.77 38.88 -17.63
CA PRO A 227 3.15 39.89 -18.47
C PRO A 227 3.45 39.63 -19.95
N THR A 228 2.50 39.91 -20.84
CA THR A 228 2.55 39.55 -22.27
C THR A 228 3.82 39.99 -23.01
N ASP A 229 4.50 41.04 -22.53
CA ASP A 229 5.74 41.55 -23.14
C ASP A 229 6.99 40.71 -22.80
N ASP A 230 6.92 39.87 -21.76
CA ASP A 230 8.01 39.01 -21.26
C ASP A 230 7.77 37.51 -21.51
N MET A 231 6.74 37.18 -22.30
CA MET A 231 6.44 35.78 -22.62
C MET A 231 7.57 35.16 -23.47
N PRO A 232 8.15 34.01 -23.05
CA PRO A 232 9.11 33.31 -23.86
C PRO A 232 8.49 32.97 -25.22
N ALA A 233 9.24 33.17 -26.31
CA ALA A 233 8.80 32.85 -27.68
C ALA A 233 8.40 31.38 -27.91
N LEU A 234 8.59 30.51 -26.90
CA LEU A 234 8.29 29.09 -26.88
C LEU A 234 6.97 28.75 -26.14
N VAL A 235 6.28 29.74 -25.54
CA VAL A 235 4.99 29.48 -24.90
C VAL A 235 3.89 29.46 -25.95
N ASN A 236 3.51 28.25 -26.36
CA ASN A 236 2.53 28.06 -27.43
C ASN A 236 1.07 27.98 -26.94
N ALA A 237 0.85 27.86 -25.62
CA ALA A 237 -0.48 27.74 -25.05
C ALA A 237 -0.55 28.21 -23.59
N THR A 238 -1.65 28.88 -23.25
CA THR A 238 -1.98 29.30 -21.88
C THR A 238 -3.40 28.85 -21.52
N VAL A 239 -3.71 28.80 -20.23
CA VAL A 239 -5.07 28.55 -19.72
C VAL A 239 -5.42 29.59 -18.65
N VAL A 240 -6.66 30.06 -18.66
CA VAL A 240 -7.18 30.96 -17.61
C VAL A 240 -7.92 30.14 -16.57
N LEU A 241 -7.43 30.15 -15.33
CA LEU A 241 -8.03 29.47 -14.18
C LEU A 241 -8.03 30.39 -12.97
N ASN A 242 -9.15 30.43 -12.25
CA ASN A 242 -9.36 31.32 -11.10
C ASN A 242 -9.01 32.80 -11.42
N GLY A 243 -9.33 33.26 -12.64
CA GLY A 243 -9.08 34.63 -13.09
C GLY A 243 -7.62 34.96 -13.40
N ARG A 244 -6.69 33.98 -13.36
CA ARG A 244 -5.27 34.14 -13.68
C ARG A 244 -4.89 33.30 -14.88
N GLU A 245 -3.95 33.79 -15.69
CA GLU A 245 -3.40 33.08 -16.83
C GLU A 245 -2.18 32.24 -16.41
N TRP A 246 -2.12 31.00 -16.89
CA TRP A 246 -1.13 29.99 -16.52
C TRP A 246 -0.51 29.34 -17.76
N TYR A 247 0.77 28.97 -17.66
CA TYR A 247 1.49 28.28 -18.72
C TYR A 247 2.39 27.17 -18.19
N ILE A 248 2.82 26.26 -19.07
CA ILE A 248 3.74 25.17 -18.73
C ILE A 248 5.19 25.62 -18.92
N THR A 249 6.00 25.42 -17.90
CA THR A 249 7.46 25.54 -17.94
C THR A 249 8.11 24.17 -17.98
N GLU A 250 9.36 24.11 -18.44
CA GLU A 250 10.21 22.94 -18.30
C GLU A 250 11.46 23.34 -17.49
N LEU A 251 11.64 22.69 -16.35
CA LEU A 251 12.68 22.99 -15.38
C LEU A 251 13.52 21.74 -15.11
N PHE A 252 14.79 21.95 -14.80
CA PHE A 252 15.70 20.90 -14.38
C PHE A 252 16.14 21.24 -12.97
N LYS A 253 15.91 20.35 -12.02
CA LYS A 253 16.55 20.45 -10.71
C LYS A 253 17.87 19.73 -10.78
N THR A 254 18.95 20.45 -10.59
CA THR A 254 20.32 19.95 -10.50
C THR A 254 20.90 20.32 -9.14
N PRO A 255 21.97 19.67 -8.67
CA PRO A 255 22.66 20.10 -7.45
C PRO A 255 23.01 21.59 -7.44
N GLU A 256 23.35 22.16 -8.60
CA GLU A 256 23.76 23.56 -8.76
C GLU A 256 22.60 24.55 -8.61
N ASN A 257 21.38 24.16 -8.97
CA ASN A 257 20.21 25.05 -8.91
C ASN A 257 19.15 24.61 -7.88
N ALA A 258 19.45 23.60 -7.06
CA ALA A 258 18.51 23.08 -6.07
C ALA A 258 17.94 24.16 -5.12
N ALA A 259 18.74 25.20 -4.82
CA ALA A 259 18.34 26.32 -3.96
C ALA A 259 17.42 27.34 -4.66
N THR A 260 17.47 27.42 -5.99
CA THR A 260 16.65 28.34 -6.80
C THR A 260 15.50 27.63 -7.50
N PHE A 261 15.42 26.31 -7.38
CA PHE A 261 14.31 25.52 -7.89
C PHE A 261 13.02 25.90 -7.14
N PRO A 262 11.92 26.21 -7.84
CA PRO A 262 10.70 26.69 -7.19
C PRO A 262 10.10 25.60 -6.29
N ASN A 263 9.60 26.03 -5.13
CA ASN A 263 8.66 25.22 -4.38
C ASN A 263 7.40 25.04 -5.23
N TYR A 264 6.85 23.83 -5.21
CA TYR A 264 5.68 23.50 -6.00
C TYR A 264 4.74 22.58 -5.23
N THR A 265 3.47 22.63 -5.64
CA THR A 265 2.42 21.75 -5.14
C THR A 265 2.17 20.65 -6.15
N ALA A 266 2.27 19.40 -5.71
CA ALA A 266 1.84 18.27 -6.53
C ALA A 266 0.35 18.02 -6.31
N ILE A 267 -0.36 17.64 -7.37
CA ILE A 267 -1.79 17.38 -7.33
C ILE A 267 -2.01 15.88 -7.53
N SER A 268 -2.60 15.26 -6.52
CA SER A 268 -2.91 13.83 -6.50
C SER A 268 -4.40 13.65 -6.75
N TYR A 269 -4.75 13.17 -7.93
CA TYR A 269 -6.13 12.93 -8.38
C TYR A 269 -6.16 11.74 -9.33
N ARG A 270 -7.36 11.23 -9.63
CA ARG A 270 -7.54 10.13 -10.57
C ARG A 270 -8.08 10.60 -11.91
N TRP A 271 -7.61 9.97 -12.99
CA TRP A 271 -8.21 10.10 -14.31
C TRP A 271 -9.49 9.27 -14.37
N TYR A 272 -10.56 9.89 -14.85
CA TYR A 272 -11.84 9.21 -15.10
C TYR A 272 -12.08 9.07 -16.60
N ASP A 273 -13.12 8.36 -17.03
CA ASP A 273 -13.46 8.11 -18.45
C ASP A 273 -13.88 9.38 -19.23
N GLY A 274 -14.28 10.44 -18.52
CA GLY A 274 -14.56 11.72 -19.15
C GLY A 274 -13.32 12.28 -19.84
N ARG A 275 -13.45 12.70 -21.10
CA ARG A 275 -12.37 13.28 -21.89
C ARG A 275 -12.73 14.68 -22.37
N LEU A 276 -11.77 15.59 -22.27
CA LEU A 276 -11.85 16.94 -22.83
C LEU A 276 -10.58 17.22 -23.67
N PRO A 277 -10.64 18.12 -24.67
CA PRO A 277 -9.45 18.59 -25.35
C PRO A 277 -8.44 19.17 -24.35
N ASN A 278 -7.17 18.80 -24.48
CA ASN A 278 -6.09 19.32 -23.65
C ASN A 278 -5.75 20.75 -24.10
N PRO A 279 -5.82 21.77 -23.21
CA PRO A 279 -5.60 23.16 -23.58
C PRO A 279 -4.13 23.49 -23.89
N PHE A 280 -3.18 22.64 -23.47
CA PHE A 280 -1.76 22.87 -23.69
C PHE A 280 -1.16 22.01 -24.81
N PHE A 281 -1.83 20.93 -25.19
CA PHE A 281 -1.33 19.98 -26.17
C PHE A 281 -2.42 19.67 -27.21
N ASP A 282 -2.36 20.35 -28.35
CA ASP A 282 -3.27 20.15 -29.46
C ASP A 282 -3.33 18.69 -29.91
N GLY A 283 -4.55 18.18 -30.11
CA GLY A 283 -4.80 16.79 -30.53
C GLY A 283 -4.76 15.76 -29.40
N PHE A 284 -4.44 16.16 -28.16
CA PHE A 284 -4.50 15.28 -27.01
C PHE A 284 -5.77 15.49 -26.20
N LEU A 285 -6.24 14.41 -25.58
CA LEU A 285 -7.34 14.45 -24.62
C LEU A 285 -6.80 14.38 -23.20
N MET A 286 -7.46 15.08 -22.30
CA MET A 286 -7.23 15.04 -20.86
C MET A 286 -8.46 14.50 -20.13
N SER A 287 -8.29 14.09 -18.87
CA SER A 287 -9.43 13.83 -17.98
C SER A 287 -10.26 15.11 -17.80
N ASN A 288 -11.59 14.99 -17.80
CA ASN A 288 -12.47 16.12 -17.47
C ASN A 288 -12.30 16.60 -16.00
N LEU A 289 -11.62 15.82 -15.17
CA LEU A 289 -11.31 16.16 -13.77
C LEU A 289 -9.99 16.96 -13.62
N THR A 290 -9.14 17.01 -14.64
CA THR A 290 -7.81 17.66 -14.55
C THR A 290 -7.92 19.15 -14.22
N LEU A 291 -8.76 19.90 -14.93
CA LEU A 291 -8.92 21.34 -14.69
C LEU A 291 -9.62 21.65 -13.35
N PRO A 292 -10.72 20.96 -12.96
CA PRO A 292 -11.30 21.12 -11.62
C PRO A 292 -10.30 20.85 -10.48
N SER A 293 -9.52 19.77 -10.59
CA SER A 293 -8.49 19.43 -9.59
C SER A 293 -7.40 20.50 -9.50
N LEU A 294 -6.93 21.01 -10.64
CA LEU A 294 -5.97 22.11 -10.68
C LEU A 294 -6.54 23.39 -10.06
N ALA A 295 -7.80 23.74 -10.38
CA ALA A 295 -8.45 24.90 -9.83
C ALA A 295 -8.65 24.81 -8.30
N SER A 296 -9.01 23.63 -7.77
CA SER A 296 -9.10 23.38 -6.32
C SER A 296 -7.74 23.51 -5.65
N ALA A 297 -6.69 22.93 -6.22
CA ALA A 297 -5.33 23.08 -5.68
C ALA A 297 -4.87 24.54 -5.64
N MET A 298 -5.14 25.32 -6.69
CA MET A 298 -4.81 26.76 -6.74
C MET A 298 -5.55 27.59 -5.69
N ARG A 299 -6.74 27.17 -5.24
CA ARG A 299 -7.48 27.86 -4.16
C ARG A 299 -6.97 27.51 -2.76
N ASN A 300 -6.31 26.36 -2.62
CA ASN A 300 -5.93 25.78 -1.32
C ASN A 300 -4.41 25.71 -1.11
N SER A 301 -3.60 26.24 -2.03
CA SER A 301 -2.16 26.31 -1.93
C SER A 301 -1.67 27.75 -2.02
N ASP A 302 -0.66 28.08 -1.23
CA ASP A 302 0.07 29.36 -1.34
C ASP A 302 1.19 29.31 -2.38
N GLN A 303 1.38 28.17 -3.06
CA GLN A 303 2.42 28.01 -4.09
C GLN A 303 1.98 28.59 -5.45
N GLU A 304 2.94 29.05 -6.23
CA GLU A 304 2.71 29.51 -7.62
C GLU A 304 3.22 28.52 -8.67
N ALA A 305 3.67 27.33 -8.27
CA ALA A 305 4.07 26.28 -9.19
C ALA A 305 3.31 25.00 -8.88
N PHE A 306 2.73 24.40 -9.92
CA PHE A 306 1.90 23.20 -9.77
C PHE A 306 2.40 22.08 -10.68
N TRP A 307 2.44 20.87 -10.13
CA TRP A 307 2.67 19.65 -10.88
C TRP A 307 1.36 18.86 -10.94
N ILE A 308 0.92 18.52 -12.14
CA ILE A 308 -0.24 17.66 -12.39
C ILE A 308 0.05 16.80 -13.61
N ASP A 309 -0.09 15.50 -13.44
CA ASP A 309 0.38 14.49 -14.38
C ASP A 309 0.00 14.74 -15.85
N CYS A 310 -1.24 15.17 -16.11
CA CYS A 310 -1.78 15.39 -17.44
C CYS A 310 -1.09 16.49 -18.23
N PHE A 311 -0.50 17.46 -17.54
CA PHE A 311 0.21 18.58 -18.15
C PHE A 311 1.72 18.46 -17.99
N SER A 312 2.13 17.85 -16.87
CA SER A 312 3.53 17.71 -16.50
C SER A 312 4.22 16.50 -17.14
N ILE A 313 3.47 15.49 -17.58
CA ILE A 313 3.99 14.33 -18.32
C ILE A 313 3.76 14.57 -19.83
N PRO A 314 4.82 14.54 -20.67
CA PRO A 314 4.67 14.74 -22.11
C PRO A 314 3.70 13.72 -22.73
N ALA A 315 2.74 14.21 -23.52
CA ALA A 315 1.69 13.38 -24.12
C ALA A 315 2.21 12.44 -25.23
N THR A 316 3.28 12.83 -25.94
CA THR A 316 4.04 12.01 -26.89
C THR A 316 5.47 11.83 -26.42
N ASN A 317 5.86 10.68 -25.85
CA ASN A 317 7.28 10.33 -25.76
C ASN A 317 7.60 8.92 -25.18
N PRO A 318 8.71 8.27 -25.61
CA PRO A 318 9.41 7.22 -24.84
C PRO A 318 9.77 7.60 -23.39
N LEU A 319 9.81 8.89 -23.03
CA LEU A 319 10.10 9.38 -21.67
C LEU A 319 8.95 9.19 -20.65
N LYS A 320 7.75 8.77 -21.07
CA LYS A 320 6.64 8.52 -20.12
C LYS A 320 7.04 7.49 -19.05
N GLY A 321 7.75 6.43 -19.46
CA GLY A 321 8.30 5.43 -18.53
C GLY A 321 9.19 6.09 -17.49
N ALA A 322 10.25 6.78 -17.93
CA ALA A 322 11.19 7.45 -17.05
C ALA A 322 10.53 8.42 -16.05
N ILE A 323 9.44 9.10 -16.41
CA ILE A 323 8.73 9.99 -15.47
C ILE A 323 7.88 9.21 -14.46
N LEU A 324 7.29 8.08 -14.85
CA LEU A 324 6.61 7.19 -13.91
C LEU A 324 7.59 6.56 -12.89
N ASP A 325 8.83 6.34 -13.33
CA ASP A 325 9.95 5.91 -12.48
C ASP A 325 10.27 7.00 -11.45
N LEU A 326 10.24 8.26 -11.88
CA LEU A 326 10.49 9.44 -11.04
C LEU A 326 9.31 9.84 -10.15
N LEU A 327 8.12 9.26 -10.30
CA LEU A 327 6.90 9.75 -9.66
C LEU A 327 7.04 9.90 -8.14
N SER A 328 7.64 8.92 -7.46
CA SER A 328 7.90 9.00 -6.01
C SER A 328 8.78 10.20 -5.64
N ASN A 329 9.78 10.51 -6.47
CA ASN A 329 10.69 11.65 -6.26
C ASN A 329 10.00 12.99 -6.51
N ILE A 330 9.03 13.04 -7.41
CA ILE A 330 8.21 14.23 -7.64
C ILE A 330 7.37 14.51 -6.38
N PHE A 331 6.60 13.53 -5.91
CA PHE A 331 5.77 13.71 -4.71
C PHE A 331 6.59 13.98 -3.44
N SER A 332 7.78 13.38 -3.30
CA SER A 332 8.67 13.65 -2.16
C SER A 332 9.35 15.02 -2.24
N ALA A 333 9.67 15.50 -3.45
CA ALA A 333 10.28 16.81 -3.66
C ALA A 333 9.28 17.97 -3.52
N ALA A 334 7.99 17.73 -3.75
CA ALA A 334 6.93 18.73 -3.60
C ALA A 334 6.95 19.38 -2.20
N HIS A 335 6.49 20.63 -2.15
CA HIS A 335 6.32 21.37 -0.90
C HIS A 335 5.14 20.82 -0.10
N GLU A 336 4.02 20.60 -0.80
CA GLU A 336 2.83 19.93 -0.30
C GLU A 336 2.14 19.16 -1.43
N VAL A 337 1.23 18.27 -1.05
CA VAL A 337 0.36 17.57 -1.98
C VAL A 337 -1.08 17.90 -1.67
N ILE A 338 -1.81 18.36 -2.69
CA ILE A 338 -3.26 18.57 -2.59
C ILE A 338 -3.98 17.39 -3.23
N VAL A 339 -4.97 16.88 -2.51
CA VAL A 339 -5.89 15.82 -2.94
C VAL A 339 -7.29 16.40 -3.04
N PRO A 340 -7.72 16.85 -4.24
CA PRO A 340 -9.09 17.27 -4.48
C PRO A 340 -9.98 16.02 -4.60
N LEU A 341 -10.88 15.82 -3.64
CA LEU A 341 -11.80 14.68 -3.62
C LEU A 341 -13.10 15.03 -4.35
N GLY A 342 -13.64 14.07 -5.11
CA GLY A 342 -14.89 14.18 -5.86
C GLY A 342 -16.10 13.66 -5.09
N LEU A 343 -16.25 14.09 -3.83
CA LEU A 343 -17.27 13.59 -2.93
C LEU A 343 -18.67 13.99 -3.41
N LYS A 344 -19.61 13.03 -3.36
CA LYS A 344 -20.97 13.24 -3.85
C LYS A 344 -21.79 14.13 -2.91
N ASP A 345 -21.64 13.93 -1.60
CA ASP A 345 -22.23 14.76 -0.56
C ASP A 345 -21.21 15.80 -0.09
N ARG A 346 -21.55 17.09 -0.25
CA ARG A 346 -20.68 18.20 0.14
C ARG A 346 -20.44 18.24 1.65
N ASP A 347 -21.38 17.72 2.44
CA ASP A 347 -21.23 17.65 3.89
C ASP A 347 -20.16 16.63 4.30
N THR A 348 -19.83 15.66 3.44
CA THR A 348 -18.77 14.68 3.70
C THR A 348 -17.44 15.37 3.97
N MET A 349 -17.01 16.30 3.11
CA MET A 349 -15.74 17.00 3.32
C MET A 349 -15.79 17.89 4.56
N ALA A 350 -16.93 18.53 4.84
CA ALA A 350 -17.11 19.33 6.05
C ALA A 350 -17.00 18.47 7.31
N ILE A 351 -17.58 17.25 7.34
CA ILE A 351 -17.47 16.32 8.46
C ILE A 351 -16.03 15.84 8.64
N LEU A 352 -15.32 15.56 7.56
CA LEU A 352 -13.92 15.13 7.59
C LEU A 352 -12.96 16.26 7.98
N ALA A 353 -13.28 17.50 7.60
CA ALA A 353 -12.51 18.69 7.92
C ALA A 353 -12.78 19.25 9.32
N ASN A 354 -13.95 19.01 9.92
CA ASN A 354 -14.37 19.70 11.15
C ASN A 354 -14.42 18.80 12.39
N GLY A 355 -14.59 19.45 13.55
CA GLY A 355 -14.70 18.80 14.87
C GLY A 355 -16.10 18.22 15.17
N THR A 356 -16.89 17.88 14.14
CA THR A 356 -18.26 17.37 14.31
C THR A 356 -18.28 16.17 15.25
N ASP A 357 -19.16 16.21 16.26
CA ASP A 357 -19.34 15.10 17.18
C ASP A 357 -20.06 13.94 16.49
N LEU A 358 -19.32 12.88 16.21
CA LEU A 358 -19.79 11.71 15.47
C LEU A 358 -20.90 10.95 16.21
N ALA A 359 -20.96 11.06 17.55
CA ALA A 359 -21.99 10.41 18.35
C ALA A 359 -23.38 11.05 18.16
N THR A 360 -23.43 12.27 17.61
CA THR A 360 -24.67 13.01 17.36
C THR A 360 -25.17 12.89 15.93
N LEU A 361 -24.36 12.32 15.03
CA LEU A 361 -24.72 12.21 13.63
C LEU A 361 -25.80 11.13 13.43
N PRO A 362 -26.82 11.40 12.58
CA PRO A 362 -27.75 10.36 12.15
C PRO A 362 -27.01 9.20 11.47
N GLU A 363 -27.55 8.00 11.64
CA GLU A 363 -27.07 6.79 10.98
C GLU A 363 -26.96 6.98 9.45
N THR A 364 -27.95 7.62 8.83
CA THR A 364 -27.96 7.92 7.40
C THR A 364 -26.82 8.83 6.97
N THR A 365 -26.38 9.76 7.83
CA THR A 365 -25.25 10.66 7.54
C THR A 365 -23.93 9.90 7.63
N LEU A 366 -23.74 9.05 8.65
CA LEU A 366 -22.57 8.18 8.73
C LEU A 366 -22.48 7.26 7.50
N GLN A 367 -23.61 6.68 7.09
CA GLN A 367 -23.68 5.84 5.90
C GLN A 367 -23.35 6.63 4.62
N SER A 368 -23.84 7.86 4.47
CA SER A 368 -23.52 8.75 3.34
C SER A 368 -22.01 8.99 3.25
N VAL A 369 -21.38 9.40 4.35
CA VAL A 369 -19.93 9.65 4.42
C VAL A 369 -19.12 8.40 4.04
N MET A 370 -19.48 7.24 4.59
CA MET A 370 -18.78 5.99 4.29
C MET A 370 -18.96 5.56 2.85
N SER A 371 -20.18 5.69 2.31
CA SER A 371 -20.49 5.40 0.91
C SER A 371 -19.73 6.32 -0.05
N ASP A 372 -19.67 7.61 0.26
CA ASP A 372 -18.93 8.60 -0.54
C ASP A 372 -17.44 8.27 -0.59
N LEU A 373 -16.80 8.06 0.56
CA LEU A 373 -15.40 7.67 0.62
C LEU A 373 -15.13 6.31 -0.05
N ASN A 374 -16.08 5.37 0.04
CA ASN A 374 -15.92 4.05 -0.57
C ASN A 374 -16.03 4.11 -2.11
N GLN A 375 -16.81 5.05 -2.64
CA GLN A 375 -16.95 5.29 -4.07
C GLN A 375 -15.92 6.28 -4.62
N GLU A 376 -15.23 7.02 -3.74
CA GLU A 376 -14.24 8.00 -4.12
C GLU A 376 -13.10 7.37 -4.92
N GLU A 377 -12.93 7.92 -6.11
CA GLU A 377 -12.05 7.40 -7.15
C GLU A 377 -10.59 7.42 -6.76
N TRP A 378 -10.17 8.53 -6.12
CA TRP A 378 -8.84 8.62 -5.54
C TRP A 378 -8.67 7.52 -4.51
N VAL A 379 -9.57 7.38 -3.54
CA VAL A 379 -9.45 6.37 -2.47
C VAL A 379 -9.26 4.95 -3.03
N ASN A 380 -9.98 4.60 -4.10
CA ASN A 380 -9.89 3.31 -4.78
C ASN A 380 -8.63 3.17 -5.66
N SER A 381 -7.96 4.25 -6.06
CA SER A 381 -6.83 4.21 -6.97
C SER A 381 -5.62 3.47 -6.40
N ILE A 382 -4.90 2.72 -7.24
CA ILE A 382 -3.58 2.19 -6.89
C ILE A 382 -2.55 3.29 -6.64
N TRP A 383 -2.65 4.39 -7.39
CA TRP A 383 -1.72 5.52 -7.30
C TRP A 383 -1.78 6.20 -5.94
N THR A 384 -2.95 6.21 -5.31
CA THR A 384 -3.13 6.75 -3.97
C THR A 384 -2.19 6.13 -2.96
N TYR A 385 -1.90 4.83 -3.03
CA TYR A 385 -0.94 4.23 -2.11
C TYR A 385 0.45 4.82 -2.32
N LYS A 386 0.98 4.74 -3.54
CA LYS A 386 2.33 5.23 -3.88
C LYS A 386 2.49 6.71 -3.58
N GLU A 387 1.59 7.54 -4.12
CA GLU A 387 1.63 8.99 -3.97
C GLU A 387 1.54 9.37 -2.50
N SER A 388 0.60 8.76 -1.77
CA SER A 388 0.48 8.95 -0.33
C SER A 388 1.81 8.72 0.33
N LEU A 389 2.39 7.56 0.18
CA LEU A 389 3.62 7.14 0.84
C LEU A 389 4.87 7.98 0.54
N SER A 390 4.95 8.65 -0.61
CA SER A 390 6.10 9.48 -0.98
C SER A 390 5.99 10.93 -0.54
N ALA A 391 4.78 11.43 -0.34
CA ALA A 391 4.54 12.83 -0.02
C ALA A 391 4.91 13.20 1.42
N LYS A 392 5.45 14.42 1.58
CA LYS A 392 5.77 15.01 2.89
C LYS A 392 4.52 15.35 3.70
N THR A 393 3.54 15.96 3.04
CA THR A 393 2.31 16.46 3.68
C THR A 393 1.14 16.41 2.70
N TYR A 394 -0.06 16.18 3.23
CA TYR A 394 -1.32 16.27 2.50
C TYR A 394 -2.23 17.39 2.97
N THR A 395 -2.93 17.98 2.01
CA THR A 395 -4.16 18.73 2.22
C THR A 395 -5.27 18.12 1.35
N PHE A 396 -6.35 17.68 2.00
CA PHE A 396 -7.55 17.17 1.34
C PHE A 396 -8.57 18.29 1.19
N THR A 397 -9.20 18.39 0.02
CA THR A 397 -10.13 19.47 -0.33
C THR A 397 -11.34 18.92 -1.09
N ASP A 398 -12.38 19.73 -1.22
CA ASP A 398 -13.53 19.43 -2.08
C ASP A 398 -13.25 19.94 -3.50
N ARG A 399 -13.07 19.03 -4.46
CA ARG A 399 -12.78 19.36 -5.86
C ARG A 399 -13.87 20.25 -6.47
N ASP A 400 -15.12 19.93 -6.16
CA ASP A 400 -16.31 20.50 -6.80
C ASP A 400 -16.86 21.70 -6.01
N PHE A 401 -16.08 22.19 -5.04
CA PHE A 401 -16.39 23.40 -4.29
C PHE A 401 -16.52 24.60 -5.22
N THR A 402 -17.68 25.23 -5.13
CA THR A 402 -18.07 26.44 -5.81
C THR A 402 -18.59 27.37 -4.73
N SER A 403 -18.01 28.57 -4.59
CA SER A 403 -18.53 29.55 -3.62
C SER A 403 -19.98 29.84 -3.97
N TYR A 404 -20.90 29.44 -3.10
CA TYR A 404 -22.34 29.68 -3.26
C TYR A 404 -22.58 31.18 -3.02
N ASN A 405 -22.39 32.00 -4.06
CA ASN A 405 -22.37 33.46 -4.06
C ASN A 405 -21.03 34.09 -3.64
N GLU A 406 -20.53 34.99 -4.48
CA GLU A 406 -19.37 35.88 -4.25
C GLU A 406 -19.49 36.73 -2.97
N THR A 407 -20.69 36.80 -2.38
CA THR A 407 -20.98 37.55 -1.14
C THR A 407 -20.91 36.71 0.14
N SER A 408 -20.83 35.38 0.05
CA SER A 408 -20.71 34.53 1.24
C SER A 408 -19.26 34.10 1.46
N SER A 409 -18.71 34.45 2.62
CA SER A 409 -17.35 34.12 3.04
C SER A 409 -17.22 32.64 3.47
N VAL A 410 -17.85 31.72 2.74
CA VAL A 410 -17.77 30.29 3.05
C VAL A 410 -16.40 29.82 2.60
N THR A 411 -15.53 29.51 3.56
CA THR A 411 -14.23 28.89 3.30
C THR A 411 -14.44 27.46 2.82
N GLU A 412 -13.74 27.08 1.76
CA GLU A 412 -13.71 25.70 1.26
C GLU A 412 -13.29 24.74 2.39
N PRO A 413 -14.06 23.67 2.68
CA PRO A 413 -13.69 22.72 3.71
C PRO A 413 -12.41 21.99 3.29
N SER A 414 -11.38 22.06 4.13
CA SER A 414 -10.11 21.38 3.91
C SER A 414 -9.60 20.70 5.18
N ALA A 415 -8.90 19.58 5.00
CA ALA A 415 -8.34 18.79 6.09
C ALA A 415 -6.85 18.52 5.84
N LYS A 416 -6.00 18.88 6.81
CA LYS A 416 -4.60 18.44 6.80
C LYS A 416 -4.52 16.95 7.10
N GLU A 417 -3.48 16.32 6.56
CA GLU A 417 -3.24 14.88 6.58
C GLU A 417 -3.66 14.14 7.87
N THR A 418 -3.03 14.47 8.99
CA THR A 418 -3.28 13.79 10.28
C THR A 418 -4.73 13.93 10.71
N LYS A 419 -5.33 15.10 10.47
CA LYS A 419 -6.73 15.35 10.82
C LYS A 419 -7.66 14.50 9.94
N PHE A 420 -7.37 14.44 8.64
CA PHE A 420 -8.14 13.67 7.68
C PHE A 420 -8.14 12.17 8.03
N PHE A 421 -6.96 11.53 8.12
CA PHE A 421 -6.87 10.10 8.41
C PHE A 421 -7.46 9.74 9.79
N ASN A 422 -7.21 10.54 10.82
CA ASN A 422 -7.81 10.32 12.13
C ASN A 422 -9.34 10.42 12.09
N LYS A 423 -9.88 11.35 11.31
CA LYS A 423 -11.32 11.52 11.18
C LYS A 423 -11.96 10.40 10.37
N VAL A 424 -11.33 9.95 9.28
CA VAL A 424 -11.76 8.75 8.54
C VAL A 424 -11.82 7.53 9.47
N SER A 425 -10.76 7.25 10.23
CA SER A 425 -10.75 6.16 11.21
C SER A 425 -11.86 6.29 12.27
N SER A 426 -12.10 7.51 12.75
CA SER A 426 -13.15 7.77 13.75
C SER A 426 -14.57 7.57 13.18
N VAL A 427 -14.80 8.02 11.95
CA VAL A 427 -16.09 7.81 11.26
C VAL A 427 -16.30 6.33 10.97
N SER A 428 -15.25 5.62 10.53
CA SER A 428 -15.29 4.16 10.31
C SER A 428 -15.68 3.42 11.60
N GLN A 429 -15.07 3.77 12.74
CA GLN A 429 -15.40 3.16 14.03
C GLN A 429 -16.84 3.47 14.49
N ALA A 430 -17.28 4.72 14.31
CA ALA A 430 -18.65 5.13 14.63
C ALA A 430 -19.66 4.37 13.77
N TYR A 431 -19.39 4.24 12.46
CA TYR A 431 -20.20 3.49 11.52
C TYR A 431 -20.30 2.00 11.91
N MET A 432 -19.17 1.33 12.17
CA MET A 432 -19.16 -0.06 12.63
C MET A 432 -19.99 -0.27 13.89
N THR A 433 -19.81 0.62 14.86
CA THR A 433 -20.50 0.52 16.16
C THR A 433 -22.01 0.69 15.99
N THR A 434 -22.44 1.68 15.20
CA THR A 434 -23.86 1.95 14.92
C THR A 434 -24.51 0.81 14.14
N MET A 435 -23.80 0.25 13.16
CA MET A 435 -24.32 -0.81 12.28
C MET A 435 -24.14 -2.23 12.85
N GLY A 436 -23.44 -2.39 13.99
CA GLY A 436 -23.12 -3.70 14.56
C GLY A 436 -22.18 -4.53 13.70
N LEU A 437 -21.31 -3.89 12.92
CA LEU A 437 -20.34 -4.52 12.02
C LEU A 437 -19.02 -4.77 12.75
N ASN A 438 -18.29 -5.79 12.30
CA ASN A 438 -16.89 -6.01 12.69
C ASN A 438 -15.91 -5.69 11.55
N ASP A 439 -14.62 -5.84 11.82
CA ASP A 439 -13.54 -5.59 10.86
C ASP A 439 -13.67 -6.41 9.56
N PHE A 440 -14.21 -7.63 9.62
CA PHE A 440 -14.44 -8.46 8.43
C PHE A 440 -15.60 -7.93 7.60
N ASP A 441 -16.66 -7.46 8.24
CA ASP A 441 -17.80 -6.89 7.53
C ASP A 441 -17.38 -5.57 6.86
N MET A 442 -16.56 -4.75 7.54
CA MET A 442 -15.95 -3.55 6.93
C MET A 442 -15.11 -3.86 5.70
N ARG A 443 -14.29 -4.91 5.75
CA ARG A 443 -13.49 -5.37 4.59
C ARG A 443 -14.39 -5.69 3.39
N LEU A 444 -15.53 -6.32 3.63
CA LEU A 444 -16.44 -6.79 2.60
C LEU A 444 -17.34 -5.67 2.05
N GLU A 445 -17.88 -4.82 2.94
CA GLU A 445 -18.90 -3.83 2.58
C GLU A 445 -18.29 -2.48 2.20
N MET A 446 -17.19 -2.09 2.85
CA MET A 446 -16.55 -0.77 2.72
C MET A 446 -15.06 -0.88 2.39
N ARG A 447 -14.74 -1.80 1.48
CA ARG A 447 -13.36 -2.21 1.11
C ARG A 447 -12.39 -1.05 0.87
N ASN A 448 -12.82 0.01 0.19
CA ASN A 448 -11.94 1.12 -0.18
C ASN A 448 -11.68 2.04 1.01
N VAL A 449 -12.67 2.25 1.88
CA VAL A 449 -12.49 3.01 3.13
C VAL A 449 -11.61 2.25 4.11
N ASP A 450 -11.82 0.94 4.22
CA ASP A 450 -10.97 0.05 5.01
C ASP A 450 -9.50 0.11 4.54
N ALA A 451 -9.26 0.12 3.21
CA ALA A 451 -7.92 0.34 2.64
C ALA A 451 -7.37 1.75 2.87
N LEU A 452 -8.22 2.76 3.04
CA LEU A 452 -7.82 4.13 3.37
C LEU A 452 -7.40 4.27 4.83
N VAL A 453 -8.15 3.64 5.75
CA VAL A 453 -7.82 3.59 7.18
C VAL A 453 -6.45 2.94 7.39
N GLU A 454 -6.20 1.82 6.71
CA GLU A 454 -4.91 1.16 6.77
C GLU A 454 -3.78 1.98 6.16
N LEU A 455 -4.02 2.72 5.07
CA LEU A 455 -3.02 3.63 4.51
C LEU A 455 -2.65 4.73 5.53
N GLY A 456 -3.63 5.32 6.22
CA GLY A 456 -3.37 6.28 7.30
C GLY A 456 -2.52 5.68 8.42
N LEU A 457 -2.76 4.41 8.75
CA LEU A 457 -1.98 3.67 9.74
C LEU A 457 -0.55 3.42 9.26
N ASP A 458 -0.37 2.91 8.05
CA ASP A 458 0.93 2.63 7.44
C ASP A 458 1.80 3.89 7.40
N ARG A 459 1.22 5.03 6.98
CA ARG A 459 1.92 6.34 7.01
C ARG A 459 2.38 6.76 8.39
N THR A 460 1.59 6.45 9.41
CA THR A 460 1.93 6.81 10.80
C THR A 460 3.03 5.91 11.36
N LEU A 461 3.07 4.65 10.92
CA LEU A 461 3.97 3.62 11.45
C LEU A 461 5.31 3.53 10.74
N ASN A 462 5.35 3.80 9.44
CA ASN A 462 6.51 3.50 8.60
C ASN A 462 7.04 4.76 7.92
N ALA A 463 8.34 5.00 8.07
CA ALA A 463 9.02 5.99 7.24
C ALA A 463 8.96 5.57 5.75
N ALA A 464 9.23 6.54 4.87
CA ALA A 464 9.29 6.28 3.43
C ALA A 464 10.23 5.10 3.14
N TYR A 465 9.77 4.17 2.30
CA TYR A 465 10.53 3.01 1.84
C TYR A 465 10.96 1.99 2.91
N GLU A 466 10.63 2.15 4.20
CA GLU A 466 11.02 1.20 5.25
C GLU A 466 10.05 0.01 5.40
N ARG A 467 8.80 0.16 4.96
CA ARG A 467 7.74 -0.86 5.05
C ARG A 467 8.08 -2.16 4.34
N SER A 468 7.52 -3.27 4.82
CA SER A 468 7.72 -4.54 4.14
C SER A 468 7.11 -4.56 2.74
N VAL A 469 7.74 -5.31 1.84
CA VAL A 469 7.22 -5.59 0.50
C VAL A 469 5.85 -6.27 0.60
N PHE A 470 5.66 -7.18 1.56
CA PHE A 470 4.38 -7.83 1.80
C PHE A 470 3.26 -6.85 2.17
N THR A 471 3.52 -5.90 3.07
CA THR A 471 2.58 -4.84 3.44
C THR A 471 2.21 -3.98 2.21
N SER A 472 3.18 -3.71 1.35
CA SER A 472 2.95 -2.95 0.12
C SER A 472 2.06 -3.74 -0.86
N MET A 473 2.35 -5.03 -1.09
CA MET A 473 1.51 -5.90 -1.94
C MET A 473 0.06 -5.95 -1.40
N ALA A 474 -0.12 -6.30 -0.11
CA ALA A 474 -1.43 -6.41 0.52
C ALA A 474 -2.25 -5.11 0.49
N SER A 475 -1.58 -3.96 0.52
CA SER A 475 -2.22 -2.64 0.40
C SER A 475 -2.65 -2.32 -1.02
N LEU A 476 -1.87 -2.74 -2.01
CA LEU A 476 -2.14 -2.51 -3.43
C LEU A 476 -3.22 -3.45 -3.97
N ASP A 477 -3.30 -4.70 -3.49
CA ASP A 477 -4.29 -5.71 -3.93
C ASP A 477 -5.76 -5.33 -3.69
N ARG A 478 -5.98 -4.33 -2.83
CA ARG A 478 -7.31 -3.81 -2.50
C ARG A 478 -7.73 -2.63 -3.36
N ARG A 479 -6.85 -2.17 -4.26
CA ARG A 479 -7.05 -0.96 -5.05
C ARG A 479 -7.32 -1.31 -6.49
N PHE A 480 -8.00 -0.41 -7.18
CA PHE A 480 -8.23 -0.50 -8.61
C PHE A 480 -6.94 -0.28 -9.40
N VAL A 481 -6.71 -1.16 -10.36
CA VAL A 481 -5.52 -1.21 -11.20
C VAL A 481 -5.94 -1.25 -12.66
N GLU A 482 -5.57 -0.23 -13.43
CA GLU A 482 -5.88 -0.17 -14.87
C GLU A 482 -5.07 -1.16 -15.70
N SER A 483 -3.83 -1.42 -15.30
CA SER A 483 -2.92 -2.32 -16.01
C SER A 483 -1.90 -2.95 -15.07
N GLU A 484 -1.40 -4.13 -15.45
CA GLU A 484 -0.33 -4.83 -14.74
C GLU A 484 0.93 -3.95 -14.57
N GLY A 485 1.22 -3.09 -15.55
CA GLY A 485 2.30 -2.12 -15.47
C GLY A 485 2.11 -1.09 -14.36
N ASN A 486 0.89 -0.64 -14.12
CA ASN A 486 0.58 0.29 -13.02
C ASN A 486 0.73 -0.41 -11.66
N PHE A 487 0.39 -1.70 -11.57
CA PHE A 487 0.66 -2.49 -10.36
C PHE A 487 2.14 -2.50 -10.02
N PHE A 488 2.97 -2.85 -11.00
CA PHE A 488 4.42 -2.82 -10.85
C PHE A 488 4.91 -1.44 -10.39
N TRP A 489 4.49 -0.35 -11.04
CA TRP A 489 4.96 0.99 -10.69
C TRP A 489 4.51 1.46 -9.31
N GLY A 490 3.30 1.07 -8.90
CA GLY A 490 2.78 1.29 -7.55
C GLY A 490 3.62 0.57 -6.51
N LEU A 491 3.94 -0.70 -6.77
CA LEU A 491 4.71 -1.55 -5.85
C LEU A 491 6.18 -1.13 -5.78
N TYR A 492 6.85 -0.93 -6.91
CA TYR A 492 8.26 -0.54 -6.97
C TYR A 492 8.51 0.78 -6.24
N GLY A 493 7.69 1.80 -6.53
CA GLY A 493 7.80 3.11 -5.89
C GLY A 493 7.40 3.16 -4.42
N ALA A 494 6.78 2.10 -3.88
CA ALA A 494 6.47 2.00 -2.46
C ALA A 494 7.64 1.45 -1.62
N ILE A 495 8.56 0.71 -2.25
CA ILE A 495 9.63 -0.03 -1.55
C ILE A 495 11.03 0.55 -1.76
N THR A 496 11.26 1.36 -2.80
CA THR A 496 12.56 1.97 -3.09
C THR A 496 12.42 3.37 -3.69
N GLU A 497 13.44 4.20 -3.46
CA GLU A 497 13.66 5.48 -4.16
C GLU A 497 14.57 5.34 -5.38
N ASP A 498 15.11 4.14 -5.60
CA ASP A 498 16.04 3.87 -6.70
C ASP A 498 15.39 4.19 -8.03
N LEU A 499 16.07 5.04 -8.79
CA LEU A 499 15.66 5.32 -10.15
C LEU A 499 15.96 4.14 -11.05
N ILE A 500 15.06 3.91 -11.99
CA ILE A 500 15.30 3.03 -13.12
C ILE A 500 16.04 3.85 -14.17
N PRO A 501 17.33 3.55 -14.48
CA PRO A 501 18.07 4.29 -15.50
C PRO A 501 17.31 4.25 -16.82
N ALA A 502 17.07 5.43 -17.38
CA ALA A 502 16.34 5.57 -18.64
C ALA A 502 17.05 4.93 -19.84
N ASP A 503 18.37 4.68 -19.73
CA ASP A 503 19.17 3.95 -20.72
C ASP A 503 18.93 2.43 -20.69
N LYS A 504 18.19 1.93 -19.68
CA LYS A 504 17.75 0.54 -19.56
C LYS A 504 16.23 0.44 -19.50
N PRO A 505 15.51 0.88 -20.54
CA PRO A 505 14.06 0.74 -20.59
C PRO A 505 13.70 -0.74 -20.57
N HIS A 506 12.75 -1.11 -19.70
CA HIS A 506 12.26 -2.48 -19.64
C HIS A 506 11.40 -2.79 -20.87
N ALA A 507 11.79 -3.78 -21.65
CA ALA A 507 11.06 -4.23 -22.83
C ALA A 507 9.84 -5.08 -22.45
N THR A 508 9.87 -5.75 -21.30
CA THR A 508 8.79 -6.63 -20.84
C THR A 508 8.42 -6.42 -19.36
N LEU A 509 7.21 -6.84 -18.98
CA LEU A 509 6.78 -6.86 -17.58
C LEU A 509 7.63 -7.82 -16.72
N ALA A 510 8.11 -8.93 -17.30
CA ALA A 510 8.98 -9.87 -16.60
C ALA A 510 10.31 -9.21 -16.18
N GLU A 511 10.95 -8.45 -17.08
CA GLU A 511 12.17 -7.70 -16.77
C GLU A 511 11.97 -6.64 -15.68
N LYS A 512 10.78 -6.03 -15.64
CA LYS A 512 10.40 -5.10 -14.56
C LYS A 512 10.38 -5.83 -13.22
N TYR A 513 9.71 -6.98 -13.14
CA TYR A 513 9.63 -7.76 -11.92
C TYR A 513 10.98 -8.35 -11.48
N ASP A 514 11.85 -8.75 -12.41
CA ASP A 514 13.21 -9.17 -12.07
C ASP A 514 13.98 -8.06 -11.35
N ARG A 515 13.89 -6.83 -11.86
CA ARG A 515 14.47 -5.67 -11.19
C ARG A 515 13.83 -5.36 -9.84
N PHE A 516 12.52 -5.55 -9.72
CA PHE A 516 11.86 -5.44 -8.42
C PHE A 516 12.39 -6.45 -7.41
N PHE A 517 12.67 -7.69 -7.83
CA PHE A 517 13.33 -8.66 -6.95
C PHE A 517 14.74 -8.22 -6.57
N ASP A 518 15.51 -7.63 -7.50
CA ASP A 518 16.83 -7.07 -7.18
C ASP A 518 16.73 -5.94 -6.13
N ALA A 519 15.75 -5.05 -6.24
CA ALA A 519 15.52 -3.98 -5.27
C ALA A 519 15.11 -4.55 -3.90
N CYS A 520 14.24 -5.56 -3.87
CA CYS A 520 13.88 -6.30 -2.66
C CYS A 520 15.10 -6.96 -1.99
N GLU A 521 15.94 -7.64 -2.78
CA GLU A 521 17.16 -8.30 -2.32
C GLU A 521 18.17 -7.27 -1.76
N ALA A 522 18.34 -6.13 -2.43
CA ALA A 522 19.21 -5.03 -1.97
C ALA A 522 18.74 -4.43 -0.63
N LYS A 523 17.42 -4.35 -0.43
CA LYS A 523 16.79 -3.95 0.84
C LYS A 523 16.84 -5.05 1.91
N ASN A 524 17.24 -6.27 1.55
CA ASN A 524 17.14 -7.46 2.39
C ASN A 524 15.70 -7.78 2.85
N ASP A 525 14.74 -7.56 1.96
CA ASP A 525 13.33 -7.87 2.18
C ASP A 525 12.84 -8.94 1.18
N TYR A 526 12.79 -10.18 1.66
CA TYR A 526 12.34 -11.35 0.92
C TYR A 526 10.84 -11.62 1.10
N SER A 527 10.06 -10.67 1.64
CA SER A 527 8.64 -10.89 1.90
C SER A 527 7.79 -10.95 0.62
N PHE A 528 8.35 -10.59 -0.54
CA PHE A 528 7.75 -10.84 -1.86
C PHE A 528 7.48 -12.33 -2.15
N ILE A 529 8.12 -13.25 -1.42
CA ILE A 529 7.85 -14.69 -1.57
C ILE A 529 6.45 -15.07 -1.09
N TYR A 530 5.82 -14.27 -0.24
CA TYR A 530 4.47 -14.50 0.28
C TYR A 530 3.41 -13.91 -0.66
N THR A 531 3.43 -14.37 -1.92
CA THR A 531 2.48 -14.02 -2.98
C THR A 531 1.72 -15.27 -3.43
N SER A 532 0.52 -15.11 -4.00
CA SER A 532 -0.22 -16.19 -4.67
C SER A 532 0.38 -16.59 -6.03
N THR A 533 1.33 -15.81 -6.54
CA THR A 533 2.01 -16.03 -7.83
C THR A 533 2.70 -17.38 -7.89
N THR A 534 2.55 -18.08 -9.01
CA THR A 534 3.20 -19.38 -9.24
C THR A 534 4.72 -19.29 -9.10
N ARG A 535 5.33 -20.38 -8.62
CA ARG A 535 6.77 -20.43 -8.38
C ARG A 535 7.60 -20.62 -9.64
N ARG A 536 8.85 -20.17 -9.58
CA ARG A 536 9.89 -20.50 -10.56
C ARG A 536 10.27 -21.97 -10.44
N ASN A 537 10.78 -22.51 -11.55
CA ASN A 537 11.38 -23.84 -11.62
C ASN A 537 12.91 -23.78 -11.66
N THR A 538 13.51 -22.62 -11.38
CA THR A 538 14.96 -22.43 -11.35
C THR A 538 15.53 -22.99 -10.06
N THR A 539 16.51 -23.90 -10.18
CA THR A 539 17.25 -24.48 -9.04
C THR A 539 17.79 -23.39 -8.10
N GLY A 540 17.65 -23.56 -6.78
CA GLY A 540 18.07 -22.57 -5.79
C GLY A 540 17.13 -21.36 -5.64
N ARG A 541 16.15 -21.18 -6.55
CA ARG A 541 15.14 -20.12 -6.50
C ARG A 541 13.73 -20.68 -6.70
N THR A 542 13.50 -21.94 -6.36
CA THR A 542 12.19 -22.61 -6.50
C THR A 542 11.11 -22.01 -5.58
N PHE A 543 11.51 -21.26 -4.56
CA PHE A 543 10.61 -20.50 -3.69
C PHE A 543 10.29 -19.09 -4.21
N TYR A 544 11.00 -18.60 -5.23
CA TYR A 544 10.71 -17.30 -5.83
C TYR A 544 9.41 -17.39 -6.64
N PRO A 545 8.59 -16.33 -6.63
CA PRO A 545 7.53 -16.19 -7.62
C PRO A 545 8.09 -15.97 -9.03
N LYS A 546 7.32 -16.36 -10.04
CA LYS A 546 7.59 -15.95 -11.42
C LYS A 546 7.46 -14.43 -11.56
N SER A 547 8.14 -13.89 -12.57
CA SER A 547 8.15 -12.45 -12.88
C SER A 547 6.83 -12.05 -13.55
N ALA A 548 5.81 -11.84 -12.72
CA ALA A 548 4.43 -11.49 -13.07
C ALA A 548 3.81 -10.67 -11.93
N ASN A 549 2.55 -10.25 -12.07
CA ASN A 549 1.81 -9.58 -11.00
C ASN A 549 1.89 -10.36 -9.69
N LEU A 550 2.22 -9.63 -8.61
CA LEU A 550 2.46 -10.20 -7.29
C LEU A 550 1.31 -9.88 -6.35
N ASP A 551 0.23 -10.66 -6.45
CA ASP A 551 -0.85 -10.57 -5.47
C ASP A 551 -0.37 -11.19 -4.15
N SER A 552 -0.55 -10.51 -3.03
CA SER A 552 -0.23 -11.04 -1.72
C SER A 552 -1.07 -12.28 -1.41
N ILE A 553 -0.57 -13.15 -0.53
CA ILE A 553 -1.34 -14.34 -0.15
C ILE A 553 -2.60 -14.02 0.65
N LEU A 554 -2.62 -12.86 1.31
CA LEU A 554 -3.71 -12.39 2.13
C LEU A 554 -3.63 -10.88 2.31
N ASN A 555 -4.71 -10.19 1.98
CA ASN A 555 -4.80 -8.73 2.03
C ASN A 555 -5.22 -8.28 3.43
N TRP A 556 -4.40 -8.56 4.46
CA TRP A 556 -4.72 -8.24 5.85
C TRP A 556 -3.56 -7.50 6.53
N PRO A 557 -3.83 -6.52 7.43
CA PRO A 557 -2.79 -5.73 8.06
C PRO A 557 -1.77 -6.60 8.81
N THR A 558 -0.49 -6.29 8.61
CA THR A 558 0.64 -7.01 9.19
C THR A 558 1.47 -6.14 10.10
N SER A 559 2.31 -6.78 10.92
CA SER A 559 3.43 -6.09 11.55
C SER A 559 4.32 -5.39 10.51
N PRO A 560 4.98 -4.26 10.85
CA PRO A 560 5.82 -3.49 9.92
C PRO A 560 7.16 -4.18 9.58
N ALA A 561 7.55 -5.22 10.33
CA ALA A 561 8.76 -5.99 10.06
C ALA A 561 8.68 -6.73 8.71
N TYR A 562 9.82 -7.18 8.19
CA TYR A 562 9.92 -7.90 6.92
C TYR A 562 10.73 -9.19 7.05
N GLN A 563 10.64 -10.03 6.02
CA GLN A 563 11.37 -11.29 5.94
C GLN A 563 12.80 -11.02 5.49
N THR A 564 13.79 -11.33 6.33
CA THR A 564 15.21 -11.17 5.95
C THR A 564 15.80 -12.48 5.46
N ALA A 565 16.91 -12.39 4.74
CA ALA A 565 17.70 -13.56 4.38
C ALA A 565 19.21 -13.26 4.42
N ASN A 566 20.00 -14.32 4.38
CA ASN A 566 21.44 -14.25 4.18
C ASN A 566 21.83 -15.11 2.98
N VAL A 567 22.70 -14.58 2.12
CA VAL A 567 23.29 -15.35 1.01
C VAL A 567 24.55 -16.05 1.53
N THR A 568 24.61 -17.36 1.40
CA THR A 568 25.77 -18.17 1.80
C THR A 568 26.90 -18.07 0.78
N ALA A 569 28.11 -18.50 1.17
CA ALA A 569 29.29 -18.41 0.30
C ALA A 569 29.16 -19.20 -1.03
N ASP A 570 28.28 -20.20 -1.07
CA ASP A 570 27.96 -20.99 -2.27
C ASP A 570 26.80 -20.40 -3.10
N GLY A 571 26.27 -19.24 -2.71
CA GLY A 571 25.15 -18.56 -3.38
C GLY A 571 23.76 -19.01 -2.94
N SER A 572 23.64 -19.96 -2.00
CA SER A 572 22.33 -20.38 -1.47
C SER A 572 21.70 -19.27 -0.61
N ILE A 573 20.36 -19.23 -0.58
CA ILE A 573 19.63 -18.22 0.20
C ILE A 573 19.12 -18.87 1.48
N LYS A 574 19.40 -18.23 2.62
CA LYS A 574 18.97 -18.67 3.94
C LYS A 574 17.97 -17.67 4.53
N LEU A 575 16.68 -18.01 4.53
CA LEU A 575 15.64 -17.16 5.13
C LEU A 575 15.77 -17.19 6.65
N ASP A 576 15.78 -16.02 7.30
CA ASP A 576 15.87 -15.91 8.76
C ASP A 576 14.52 -15.98 9.44
N GLY A 577 14.52 -16.24 10.75
CA GLY A 577 13.30 -16.15 11.54
C GLY A 577 12.20 -17.12 11.11
N ILE A 578 12.56 -18.31 10.61
CA ILE A 578 11.59 -19.32 10.16
C ILE A 578 11.36 -20.36 11.24
N VAL A 579 10.09 -20.62 11.56
CA VAL A 579 9.64 -21.73 12.41
C VAL A 579 9.23 -22.90 11.51
N SER A 580 9.89 -24.05 11.69
CA SER A 580 9.58 -25.27 10.94
C SER A 580 8.61 -26.14 11.75
N LEU A 581 7.43 -26.34 11.19
CA LEU A 581 6.30 -27.05 11.80
C LEU A 581 6.02 -28.33 11.00
N PRO A 582 6.33 -29.52 11.56
CA PRO A 582 6.02 -30.78 10.90
C PRO A 582 4.51 -31.02 10.90
N LYS A 583 4.01 -31.64 9.82
CA LYS A 583 2.63 -32.09 9.75
C LYS A 583 2.26 -33.02 10.91
N LYS A 584 1.00 -32.95 11.32
CA LYS A 584 0.32 -33.86 12.24
C LYS A 584 -0.98 -34.37 11.63
N ASP A 585 -1.45 -35.51 12.15
CA ASP A 585 -2.75 -36.07 11.80
C ASP A 585 -3.90 -35.39 12.56
N THR A 586 -3.59 -34.80 13.72
CA THR A 586 -4.52 -34.03 14.54
C THR A 586 -3.93 -32.69 14.94
N LEU A 587 -4.79 -31.71 15.19
CA LEU A 587 -4.42 -30.40 15.69
C LEU A 587 -3.90 -30.51 17.13
N GLY A 588 -2.73 -29.94 17.39
CA GLY A 588 -2.18 -29.93 18.75
C GLY A 588 -2.95 -28.99 19.69
N THR A 589 -2.86 -29.25 21.00
CA THR A 589 -3.51 -28.45 22.04
C THR A 589 -3.12 -26.97 21.98
N VAL A 590 -1.87 -26.64 21.60
CA VAL A 590 -1.43 -25.25 21.47
C VAL A 590 -2.19 -24.54 20.35
N GLY A 591 -2.28 -25.17 19.17
CA GLY A 591 -3.05 -24.62 18.05
C GLY A 591 -4.55 -24.53 18.35
N GLN A 592 -5.13 -25.55 18.98
CA GLN A 592 -6.55 -25.55 19.36
C GLN A 592 -6.88 -24.40 20.32
N ASN A 593 -6.11 -24.25 21.40
CA ASN A 593 -6.30 -23.18 22.37
C ASN A 593 -6.18 -21.79 21.73
N PHE A 594 -5.19 -21.62 20.83
CA PHE A 594 -5.02 -20.35 20.11
C PHE A 594 -6.24 -20.02 19.24
N ILE A 595 -6.75 -21.00 18.48
CA ILE A 595 -7.90 -20.78 17.58
C ILE A 595 -9.18 -20.50 18.41
N GLU A 596 -9.37 -21.20 19.52
CA GLU A 596 -10.45 -20.93 20.47
C GLU A 596 -10.41 -19.50 21.00
N GLU A 597 -9.24 -19.05 21.45
CA GLU A 597 -9.01 -17.70 21.96
C GLU A 597 -9.26 -16.65 20.86
N TRP A 598 -8.70 -16.87 19.67
CA TRP A 598 -8.87 -15.97 18.52
C TRP A 598 -10.35 -15.86 18.10
N PHE A 599 -11.08 -16.97 18.02
CA PHE A 599 -12.50 -16.94 17.71
C PHE A 599 -13.29 -16.17 18.76
N SER A 600 -13.02 -16.40 20.05
CA SER A 600 -13.73 -15.73 21.13
C SER A 600 -13.48 -14.22 21.18
N THR A 601 -12.30 -13.78 20.74
CA THR A 601 -11.86 -12.37 20.85
C THR A 601 -12.20 -11.58 19.59
N ASN A 602 -12.01 -12.17 18.40
CA ASN A 602 -12.01 -11.43 17.14
C ASN A 602 -13.16 -11.82 16.20
N VAL A 603 -13.77 -12.99 16.39
CA VAL A 603 -14.79 -13.53 15.47
C VAL A 603 -16.06 -13.93 16.23
N PRO A 604 -16.79 -12.94 16.77
CA PRO A 604 -17.96 -13.22 17.61
C PRO A 604 -18.95 -14.10 16.85
N ASN A 605 -19.58 -15.03 17.59
CA ASN A 605 -20.54 -16.03 17.10
C ASN A 605 -19.95 -17.29 16.45
N ILE A 606 -18.63 -17.42 16.33
CA ILE A 606 -17.99 -18.68 15.91
C ILE A 606 -17.35 -19.36 17.13
N THR A 607 -17.64 -20.64 17.32
CA THR A 607 -16.99 -21.48 18.35
C THR A 607 -16.10 -22.52 17.69
N ALA A 608 -14.92 -22.76 18.24
CA ALA A 608 -13.97 -23.75 17.72
C ALA A 608 -14.28 -25.18 18.17
N ASN A 609 -15.58 -25.49 18.32
CA ASN A 609 -16.06 -26.81 18.69
C ASN A 609 -16.14 -27.71 17.45
N GLY A 610 -15.88 -29.01 17.63
CA GLY A 610 -16.07 -30.03 16.62
C GLY A 610 -14.83 -30.89 16.41
N THR A 611 -14.79 -31.59 15.27
CA THR A 611 -13.59 -32.29 14.79
C THR A 611 -12.59 -31.28 14.21
N ASP A 612 -11.32 -31.65 14.11
CA ASP A 612 -10.28 -30.80 13.48
C ASP A 612 -10.69 -30.33 12.08
N ALA A 613 -11.37 -31.18 11.30
CA ALA A 613 -11.91 -30.82 9.99
C ALA A 613 -12.99 -29.74 10.09
N SER A 614 -13.87 -29.81 11.09
CA SER A 614 -14.88 -28.78 11.33
C SER A 614 -14.25 -27.46 11.79
N VAL A 615 -13.18 -27.51 12.58
CA VAL A 615 -12.44 -26.31 13.01
C VAL A 615 -11.72 -25.69 11.81
N ALA A 616 -11.01 -26.49 11.02
CA ALA A 616 -10.32 -26.04 9.81
C ALA A 616 -11.29 -25.40 8.81
N ALA A 617 -12.46 -25.98 8.57
CA ALA A 617 -13.48 -25.41 7.69
C ALA A 617 -13.97 -24.04 8.16
N LYS A 618 -14.14 -23.84 9.47
CA LYS A 618 -14.51 -22.54 10.05
C LYS A 618 -13.38 -21.51 9.90
N VAL A 619 -12.14 -21.91 10.19
CA VAL A 619 -10.97 -21.04 9.98
C VAL A 619 -10.86 -20.61 8.52
N PHE A 620 -11.03 -21.55 7.59
CA PHE A 620 -11.01 -21.28 6.16
C PHE A 620 -12.09 -20.25 5.76
N GLN A 621 -13.34 -20.44 6.20
CA GLN A 621 -14.42 -19.49 5.95
C GLN A 621 -14.10 -18.07 6.44
N ILE A 622 -13.39 -17.95 7.56
CA ILE A 622 -13.00 -16.64 8.12
C ILE A 622 -11.89 -16.00 7.28
N ILE A 623 -10.81 -16.72 6.95
CA ILE A 623 -9.73 -16.15 6.12
C ILE A 623 -10.20 -15.86 4.70
N GLN A 624 -11.22 -16.56 4.18
CA GLN A 624 -11.87 -16.19 2.91
C GLN A 624 -12.55 -14.81 2.98
N LYS A 625 -13.12 -14.42 4.11
CA LYS A 625 -13.64 -13.05 4.32
C LYS A 625 -12.53 -11.99 4.33
N MET A 626 -11.27 -12.41 4.50
CA MET A 626 -10.08 -11.57 4.42
C MET A 626 -9.43 -11.61 3.01
N ASP A 627 -10.19 -11.97 1.98
CA ASP A 627 -9.73 -12.16 0.59
C ASP A 627 -8.72 -13.32 0.39
N PHE A 628 -8.66 -14.33 1.27
CA PHE A 628 -7.86 -15.53 0.98
C PHE A 628 -8.47 -16.33 -0.18
N LYS A 629 -7.70 -16.52 -1.26
CA LYS A 629 -8.12 -17.25 -2.48
C LYS A 629 -7.48 -18.63 -2.64
N GLY A 630 -6.76 -19.11 -1.63
CA GLY A 630 -6.05 -20.38 -1.69
C GLY A 630 -6.95 -21.61 -1.55
N SER A 631 -6.31 -22.76 -1.36
CA SER A 631 -6.98 -24.06 -1.21
C SER A 631 -7.65 -24.19 0.17
N ASP A 632 -8.78 -24.91 0.20
CA ASP A 632 -9.47 -25.34 1.42
C ASP A 632 -8.82 -26.58 2.06
N GLN A 633 -7.91 -27.25 1.34
CA GLN A 633 -7.05 -28.26 1.92
C GLN A 633 -6.14 -27.62 2.96
N TYR A 634 -5.83 -28.37 4.01
CA TYR A 634 -5.06 -27.85 5.13
C TYR A 634 -4.02 -28.84 5.64
N ILE A 635 -2.99 -28.30 6.28
CA ILE A 635 -1.98 -29.07 7.03
C ILE A 635 -2.13 -28.73 8.50
N LEU A 636 -2.44 -29.75 9.32
CA LEU A 636 -2.46 -29.62 10.77
C LEU A 636 -1.05 -29.69 11.33
N THR A 637 -0.79 -28.89 12.37
CA THR A 637 0.46 -28.90 13.12
C THR A 637 0.15 -28.89 14.62
N ASN A 638 1.18 -28.95 15.47
CA ASN A 638 0.96 -28.79 16.91
C ASN A 638 0.52 -27.37 17.30
N ASP A 639 0.95 -26.38 16.51
CA ASP A 639 0.87 -24.96 16.85
C ASP A 639 -0.26 -24.24 16.08
N GLY A 640 -0.89 -24.88 15.09
CA GLY A 640 -1.95 -24.28 14.27
C GLY A 640 -2.29 -25.04 12.97
N ILE A 641 -3.01 -24.37 12.08
CA ILE A 641 -3.49 -24.88 10.79
C ILE A 641 -2.89 -24.04 9.65
N PHE A 642 -2.37 -24.69 8.62
CA PHE A 642 -1.85 -24.03 7.43
C PHE A 642 -2.74 -24.28 6.20
N PHE A 643 -3.09 -23.22 5.50
CA PHE A 643 -3.86 -23.25 4.24
C PHE A 643 -2.94 -22.81 3.08
N PRO A 644 -2.54 -23.73 2.18
CA PRO A 644 -1.71 -23.41 1.04
C PRO A 644 -2.51 -22.71 -0.06
N GLN A 645 -1.83 -21.93 -0.91
CA GLN A 645 -2.42 -21.29 -2.08
C GLN A 645 -2.88 -22.30 -3.14
N GLN A 646 -2.26 -23.48 -3.18
CA GLN A 646 -2.59 -24.57 -4.09
C GLN A 646 -2.53 -25.89 -3.32
N GLU A 647 -3.22 -26.92 -3.80
CA GLU A 647 -3.16 -28.25 -3.19
C GLU A 647 -1.71 -28.76 -3.12
N VAL A 648 -1.35 -29.38 -2.00
CA VAL A 648 0.00 -29.90 -1.75
C VAL A 648 -0.04 -31.38 -1.42
N PRO A 649 0.96 -32.17 -1.84
CA PRO A 649 1.10 -33.55 -1.39
C PRO A 649 1.29 -33.59 0.13
N THR A 650 0.22 -33.89 0.86
CA THR A 650 0.23 -33.77 2.33
C THR A 650 1.04 -34.86 3.02
N THR A 651 1.46 -35.92 2.33
CA THR A 651 2.15 -37.05 2.97
C THR A 651 3.53 -36.67 3.53
N ASN A 652 4.24 -35.73 2.89
CA ASN A 652 5.62 -35.35 3.23
C ASN A 652 5.84 -33.82 3.35
N ALA A 653 4.77 -33.05 3.52
CA ALA A 653 4.89 -31.60 3.62
C ALA A 653 5.33 -31.14 5.03
N THR A 654 6.26 -30.18 5.07
CA THR A 654 6.62 -29.42 6.27
C THR A 654 6.19 -27.97 6.08
N VAL A 655 5.58 -27.36 7.09
CA VAL A 655 5.18 -25.95 7.03
C VAL A 655 6.32 -25.09 7.58
N LEU A 656 6.73 -24.08 6.83
CA LEU A 656 7.73 -23.09 7.18
C LEU A 656 7.03 -21.76 7.39
N VAL A 657 6.92 -21.30 8.63
CA VAL A 657 6.18 -20.07 8.99
C VAL A 657 7.16 -18.99 9.40
N THR A 658 7.02 -17.78 8.88
CA THR A 658 7.86 -16.66 9.34
C THR A 658 7.45 -16.20 10.73
N SER A 659 8.45 -15.84 11.54
CA SER A 659 8.27 -15.21 12.85
C SER A 659 8.57 -13.71 12.84
N GLN A 660 8.99 -13.19 11.68
CA GLN A 660 9.35 -11.78 11.51
C GLN A 660 8.13 -10.96 11.09
N LEU A 661 7.29 -11.51 10.21
CA LEU A 661 5.98 -10.97 9.86
C LEU A 661 4.88 -11.72 10.58
N GLY A 662 3.76 -11.04 10.86
CA GLY A 662 2.58 -11.71 11.40
C GLY A 662 1.31 -10.87 11.26
N TRP A 663 0.19 -11.59 11.25
CA TRP A 663 -1.15 -11.07 11.50
C TRP A 663 -1.49 -11.26 12.98
N SER A 664 -2.62 -10.71 13.43
CA SER A 664 -3.11 -10.94 14.80
C SER A 664 -3.45 -12.41 15.09
N PHE A 665 -3.66 -13.23 14.05
CA PHE A 665 -4.06 -14.64 14.17
C PHE A 665 -3.03 -15.65 13.64
N GLY A 666 -1.86 -15.21 13.21
CA GLY A 666 -0.86 -16.10 12.63
C GLY A 666 0.15 -15.39 11.76
N ALA A 667 0.60 -16.04 10.68
CA ALA A 667 1.65 -15.49 9.82
C ALA A 667 1.64 -16.11 8.42
N PRO A 668 2.25 -15.45 7.43
CA PRO A 668 2.51 -16.06 6.14
C PRO A 668 3.52 -17.22 6.26
N GLY A 669 3.41 -18.20 5.37
CA GLY A 669 4.32 -19.35 5.36
C GLY A 669 4.42 -20.05 4.01
N LEU A 670 5.24 -21.10 3.98
CA LEU A 670 5.48 -21.97 2.83
C LEU A 670 5.27 -23.43 3.24
N ALA A 671 4.48 -24.19 2.49
CA ALA A 671 4.56 -25.64 2.51
C ALA A 671 5.76 -26.08 1.67
N GLN A 672 6.73 -26.73 2.32
CA GLN A 672 7.88 -27.36 1.70
C GLN A 672 7.61 -28.86 1.51
N PHE A 673 7.81 -29.37 0.30
CA PHE A 673 7.72 -30.80 0.00
C PHE A 673 8.69 -31.17 -1.12
N THR A 674 9.00 -32.46 -1.25
CA THR A 674 9.91 -32.97 -2.27
C THR A 674 9.14 -33.81 -3.28
N LEU A 675 9.37 -33.53 -4.56
CA LEU A 675 8.95 -34.33 -5.70
C LEU A 675 10.20 -34.89 -6.42
N ASP A 676 10.00 -35.70 -7.46
CA ASP A 676 11.09 -36.27 -8.25
C ASP A 676 12.01 -35.18 -8.88
N ASN A 677 11.48 -33.98 -9.08
CA ASN A 677 12.19 -32.83 -9.64
C ASN A 677 12.89 -31.94 -8.59
N GLY A 678 12.83 -32.29 -7.29
CA GLY A 678 13.47 -31.57 -6.20
C GLY A 678 12.50 -31.00 -5.17
N THR A 679 13.00 -30.05 -4.38
CA THR A 679 12.21 -29.37 -3.34
C THR A 679 11.34 -28.30 -3.97
N ASN A 680 10.06 -28.27 -3.57
CA ASN A 680 9.06 -27.33 -4.04
C ASN A 680 8.46 -26.58 -2.84
N TYR A 681 7.95 -25.38 -3.11
CA TYR A 681 7.42 -24.48 -2.09
C TYR A 681 6.09 -23.89 -2.53
N ILE A 682 5.04 -24.06 -1.73
CA ILE A 682 3.74 -23.43 -1.98
C ILE A 682 3.43 -22.44 -0.86
N PRO A 683 3.19 -21.15 -1.17
CA PRO A 683 2.84 -20.15 -0.17
C PRO A 683 1.49 -20.45 0.47
N GLY A 684 1.23 -19.91 1.65
CA GLY A 684 -0.06 -20.07 2.31
C GLY A 684 -0.18 -19.29 3.61
N ALA A 685 -1.39 -19.27 4.16
CA ALA A 685 -1.71 -18.62 5.42
C ALA A 685 -1.61 -19.64 6.56
N PHE A 686 -0.82 -19.34 7.59
CA PHE A 686 -0.82 -20.08 8.85
C PHE A 686 -1.69 -19.36 9.86
N VAL A 687 -2.63 -20.09 10.47
CA VAL A 687 -3.47 -19.63 11.59
C VAL A 687 -3.08 -20.41 12.83
N GLY A 688 -2.51 -19.74 13.82
CA GLY A 688 -1.95 -20.40 15.00
C GLY A 688 -0.86 -19.61 15.71
N SER A 689 -0.29 -20.25 16.74
CA SER A 689 0.77 -19.66 17.55
C SER A 689 2.13 -19.74 16.88
N VAL A 690 2.78 -18.59 16.65
CA VAL A 690 4.14 -18.52 16.10
C VAL A 690 5.14 -18.21 17.21
N VAL A 691 5.82 -19.26 17.70
CA VAL A 691 6.77 -19.14 18.81
C VAL A 691 8.13 -18.63 18.31
N LYS A 692 8.37 -17.31 18.41
CA LYS A 692 9.59 -16.65 17.92
C LYS A 692 10.90 -17.28 18.44
N SER A 693 10.92 -17.84 19.65
CA SER A 693 12.11 -18.51 20.20
C SER A 693 12.47 -19.84 19.52
N LYS A 694 11.55 -20.44 18.74
CA LYS A 694 11.81 -21.61 17.90
C LYS A 694 12.33 -21.25 16.51
N ALA A 695 12.36 -19.95 16.18
CA ALA A 695 12.72 -19.48 14.85
C ALA A 695 14.22 -19.68 14.59
N LYS A 696 14.54 -20.12 13.37
CA LYS A 696 15.91 -20.38 12.90
C LYS A 696 16.03 -19.94 11.45
N SER A 697 17.27 -19.73 11.00
CA SER A 697 17.50 -19.49 9.58
C SER A 697 17.50 -20.83 8.81
N ILE A 698 16.75 -20.92 7.70
CA ILE A 698 16.57 -22.13 6.90
C ILE A 698 17.11 -21.90 5.49
N VAL A 699 17.95 -22.81 5.00
CA VAL A 699 18.46 -22.78 3.62
C VAL A 699 17.34 -23.21 2.68
N MET A 700 17.11 -22.41 1.65
CA MET A 700 16.14 -22.69 0.60
C MET A 700 16.82 -23.42 -0.56
N ALA A 701 16.15 -24.45 -1.09
CA ALA A 701 16.69 -25.39 -2.07
C ALA A 701 16.37 -25.03 -3.54
#